data_AF-A0A914BXL6-F1
#
_entry.id   AF-A0A914BXL6-F1
#
_cell.length_a   1.000
_cell.length_b   1.000
_cell.length_c   1.000
_cell.angle_alpha   90.00
_cell.angle_beta   90.00
_cell.angle_gamma   90.00
#
_symmetry.space_group_name_H-M   'P 1'
#
loop_
_entity.id
_entity.type
_entity.pdbx_description
1 polymer ?
#
loop_
_entity_poly.entity_id
_entity_poly.type
_entity_poly.pdbx_seq_one_letter_code
_entity_poly.pdbx_strand_id
1 'polypeptide(L)'
;MTQHFEPLHEKAFSKDQEYAICIGSGRFLRAVLVPVLTEQGKQVIIAQTRGDSFVNAVLHDKGVYEVDTVQRDGSITTDKFQVAAVGSLGNVEGRKNFMKIPSQIKHVSIIGLGVTESGIFKESQALLDLTEFLYNSYKSLPDNQFSVINTDNVPENGKKIRECVLQGAFVASLSDQSSFTKWLDEKVVFHNTMVDRIVAARPTDSNVPYAEPLPKKALVIEDLRRWLPDEMGKSAGVILRREKGQIEVDHLLKLRIANGIHTSMVYVMALSKMNRTTKCIEEKIILEYIEILYRSVILKGLLAKGVDKNLSEEAYEDWIHRLTHPHFGMDCFFVCQNTSLKLGIRVLSSVLATLEENPDHTPNPTVAFAVASALRFITPYVSEKQVDKSRGAVFTGKIDPSATVKESEKDLKWEYTTGLQADFHSGTYSFRDPNEKIPNTLETLAKEPHNSKKIQEEISKILGTIDYVDMKLQGYQELAEQVAKLYEKMVSGTNLMELLKQVVSKENRIPLKSDDAIRSAVKSLVEEVHVIDVHTHLFPPNHGKLMLWGIDELLTYHYLVAEYFITAPATITPEKFFALEKQAQADLVWDSLFIQRSPISEACRGVVTTLSELGLGELVERRDLNEVRKWFAKQTPEGYVDKVFELAKIKYVLTTNIPFEKKETVHWYPKAKEFDTNRFHTGLRVDQLLTGNWESIKEALDEMAIEHTIEGVKQLLEKWITIMKPKYFMTAVPPTLEFPSDEEMSTYAPSTINSATLLRRVLLPLAEQHHLPIAFKFDSVRPINPALREGGDGVVTTKVSTLQKLCLNYPKVKFLATFLARVNQHELCVLANKFGNLHIYGCWWYCNNPSIVEEITRIRVELLGTAFTSQHSDARVLDQLIYKWKHSKAVIGGVLQDMYVKLFHAGWSLTREEIQRDVERLFGGAYEEFMQK
;
A
#
# COMPACT_ATOMS: atom_id res chain seq x y z
N MET A 1 12.42 -33.15 37.63
CA MET A 1 13.37 -33.53 36.56
C MET A 1 12.82 -32.95 35.28
N THR A 2 13.53 -32.03 34.64
CA THR A 2 13.06 -31.42 33.38
C THR A 2 13.15 -32.46 32.26
N GLN A 3 12.01 -32.81 31.67
CA GLN A 3 11.90 -33.75 30.56
C GLN A 3 12.46 -33.11 29.28
N HIS A 4 13.79 -33.18 29.09
CA HIS A 4 14.43 -32.71 27.87
C HIS A 4 14.47 -33.81 26.83
N PHE A 5 13.90 -33.52 25.64
CA PHE A 5 13.88 -34.43 24.49
C PHE A 5 13.20 -35.78 24.76
N GLU A 6 12.29 -35.83 25.74
CA GLU A 6 11.34 -36.94 25.90
C GLU A 6 10.08 -36.67 25.07
N PRO A 7 9.38 -37.72 24.58
CA PRO A 7 8.11 -37.55 23.89
C PRO A 7 7.08 -36.87 24.80
N LEU A 8 6.46 -35.80 24.33
CA LEU A 8 5.54 -34.99 25.14
C LEU A 8 4.11 -35.54 25.16
N HIS A 9 3.76 -36.38 24.20
CA HIS A 9 2.39 -36.84 23.96
C HIS A 9 2.24 -38.37 23.96
N GLU A 10 3.36 -39.09 24.00
CA GLU A 10 3.41 -40.55 23.93
C GLU A 10 4.36 -41.07 25.02
N LYS A 11 4.31 -42.38 25.33
CA LYS A 11 5.21 -42.98 26.32
C LYS A 11 6.64 -43.18 25.80
N ALA A 12 6.80 -43.25 24.49
CA ALA A 12 8.05 -43.44 23.76
C ALA A 12 7.87 -42.87 22.35
N PHE A 13 8.96 -42.56 21.65
CA PHE A 13 8.86 -42.19 20.24
C PHE A 13 8.33 -43.37 19.41
N SER A 14 7.29 -43.14 18.62
CA SER A 14 6.75 -44.14 17.70
C SER A 14 7.77 -44.51 16.62
N LYS A 15 7.80 -45.79 16.26
CA LYS A 15 8.65 -46.28 15.16
C LYS A 15 8.00 -46.10 13.77
N ASP A 16 6.71 -45.78 13.73
CA ASP A 16 5.92 -45.69 12.50
C ASP A 16 5.69 -44.24 12.06
N GLN A 17 6.10 -43.26 12.86
CA GLN A 17 6.00 -41.84 12.54
C GLN A 17 7.25 -41.34 11.82
N GLU A 18 7.06 -40.38 10.91
CA GLU A 18 8.16 -39.60 10.34
C GLU A 18 8.45 -38.37 11.20
N TYR A 19 9.73 -38.18 11.54
CA TYR A 19 10.19 -37.07 12.36
C TYR A 19 10.98 -36.04 11.54
N ALA A 20 10.93 -34.79 11.99
CA ALA A 20 11.82 -33.73 11.55
C ALA A 20 12.53 -33.12 12.77
N ILE A 21 13.81 -32.80 12.61
CA ILE A 21 14.65 -32.28 13.68
C ILE A 21 14.96 -30.82 13.42
N CYS A 22 14.63 -29.93 14.36
CA CYS A 22 14.92 -28.51 14.26
C CYS A 22 16.00 -28.12 15.28
N ILE A 23 17.22 -27.85 14.80
CA ILE A 23 18.33 -27.33 15.62
C ILE A 23 18.24 -25.80 15.61
N GLY A 24 17.71 -25.24 16.69
CA GLY A 24 17.42 -23.82 16.85
C GLY A 24 15.94 -23.56 17.18
N SER A 25 15.67 -22.50 17.96
CA SER A 25 14.32 -22.05 18.33
C SER A 25 13.99 -20.66 17.77
N GLY A 26 14.65 -20.27 16.68
CA GLY A 26 14.48 -18.98 16.03
C GLY A 26 13.03 -18.73 15.60
N ARG A 27 12.62 -17.44 15.61
CA ARG A 27 11.22 -17.07 15.35
C ARG A 27 10.77 -17.42 13.93
N PHE A 28 11.63 -17.19 12.92
CA PHE A 28 11.31 -17.56 11.54
C PHE A 28 11.13 -19.09 11.39
N LEU A 29 12.06 -19.89 11.93
CA LEU A 29 11.95 -21.35 11.92
C LEU A 29 10.61 -21.82 12.49
N ARG A 30 10.17 -21.22 13.59
CA ARG A 30 8.90 -21.56 14.26
C ARG A 30 7.66 -20.98 13.58
N ALA A 31 7.78 -19.88 12.86
CA ALA A 31 6.67 -19.23 12.17
C ALA A 31 6.47 -19.72 10.71
N VAL A 32 7.45 -20.44 10.14
CA VAL A 32 7.41 -20.88 8.74
C VAL A 32 7.79 -22.35 8.60
N LEU A 33 9.03 -22.73 8.92
CA LEU A 33 9.52 -24.09 8.63
C LEU A 33 8.79 -25.16 9.45
N VAL A 34 8.59 -24.96 10.76
CA VAL A 34 7.88 -25.93 11.61
C VAL A 34 6.41 -26.11 11.18
N PRO A 35 5.64 -25.03 10.90
CA PRO A 35 4.31 -25.16 10.30
C PRO A 35 4.30 -26.00 9.02
N VAL A 36 5.22 -25.73 8.09
CA VAL A 36 5.36 -26.50 6.83
C VAL A 36 5.63 -27.98 7.13
N LEU A 37 6.57 -28.29 8.02
CA LEU A 37 6.88 -29.68 8.39
C LEU A 37 5.69 -30.40 9.01
N THR A 38 4.89 -29.68 9.82
CA THR A 38 3.69 -30.20 10.47
C THR A 38 2.59 -30.48 9.44
N GLU A 39 2.39 -29.58 8.46
CA GLU A 39 1.47 -29.77 7.33
C GLU A 39 1.84 -30.99 6.49
N GLN A 40 3.14 -31.25 6.33
CA GLN A 40 3.66 -32.47 5.67
C GLN A 40 3.56 -33.74 6.55
N GLY A 41 2.86 -33.67 7.68
CA GLY A 41 2.60 -34.81 8.57
C GLY A 41 3.79 -35.23 9.46
N LYS A 42 4.85 -34.43 9.54
CA LYS A 42 6.05 -34.77 10.32
C LYS A 42 5.91 -34.40 11.79
N GLN A 43 6.41 -35.26 12.66
CA GLN A 43 6.53 -35.02 14.08
C GLN A 43 7.79 -34.22 14.36
N VAL A 44 7.63 -32.97 14.80
CA VAL A 44 8.76 -32.03 14.93
C VAL A 44 9.39 -32.08 16.31
N ILE A 45 10.71 -32.24 16.37
CA ILE A 45 11.51 -32.13 17.60
C ILE A 45 12.33 -30.84 17.55
N ILE A 46 12.22 -29.96 18.54
CA ILE A 46 12.93 -28.68 18.57
C ILE A 46 14.02 -28.66 19.65
N ALA A 47 15.25 -28.35 19.22
CA ALA A 47 16.42 -28.22 20.08
C ALA A 47 16.85 -26.75 20.19
N GLN A 48 16.57 -26.10 21.33
CA GLN A 48 17.02 -24.73 21.60
C GLN A 48 18.54 -24.70 21.79
N THR A 49 19.25 -23.93 20.95
CA THR A 49 20.72 -23.92 20.91
C THR A 49 21.37 -23.20 22.08
N ARG A 50 20.68 -22.23 22.70
CA ARG A 50 21.18 -21.45 23.85
C ARG A 50 20.05 -21.12 24.82
N GLY A 51 20.33 -21.24 26.12
CA GLY A 51 19.32 -21.05 27.18
C GLY A 51 18.19 -22.07 27.11
N ASP A 52 17.14 -21.88 27.90
CA ASP A 52 16.03 -22.81 28.08
C ASP A 52 14.65 -22.12 28.09
N SER A 53 14.58 -20.81 27.81
CA SER A 53 13.35 -20.02 27.91
C SER A 53 12.21 -20.56 27.05
N PHE A 54 12.49 -20.94 25.80
CA PHE A 54 11.48 -21.48 24.88
C PHE A 54 11.10 -22.90 25.28
N VAL A 55 12.08 -23.72 25.68
CA VAL A 55 11.83 -25.07 26.19
C VAL A 55 10.88 -25.03 27.39
N ASN A 56 11.15 -24.16 28.35
CA ASN A 56 10.33 -24.02 29.55
C ASN A 56 8.91 -23.54 29.23
N ALA A 57 8.75 -22.59 28.29
CA ALA A 57 7.45 -22.13 27.83
C ALA A 57 6.63 -23.26 27.18
N VAL A 58 7.25 -24.03 26.27
CA VAL A 58 6.59 -25.14 25.57
C VAL A 58 6.23 -26.27 26.54
N LEU A 59 7.12 -26.61 27.48
CA LEU A 59 6.83 -27.64 28.50
C LEU A 59 5.69 -27.21 29.42
N HIS A 60 5.63 -25.94 29.81
CA HIS A 60 4.53 -25.37 30.57
C HIS A 60 3.20 -25.52 29.82
N ASP A 61 3.21 -25.24 28.52
CA ASP A 61 2.03 -25.33 27.64
C ASP A 61 1.85 -26.73 27.01
N LYS A 62 2.38 -27.76 27.67
CA LYS A 62 2.19 -29.18 27.32
C LYS A 62 2.56 -29.50 25.86
N GLY A 63 3.68 -28.98 25.36
CA GLY A 63 4.19 -29.27 24.03
C GLY A 63 3.62 -28.41 22.91
N VAL A 64 2.95 -27.31 23.24
CA VAL A 64 2.36 -26.39 22.26
C VAL A 64 3.08 -25.05 22.31
N TYR A 65 3.24 -24.39 21.16
CA TYR A 65 3.59 -22.98 21.09
C TYR A 65 2.70 -22.22 20.12
N GLU A 66 2.62 -20.91 20.32
CA GLU A 66 1.79 -20.01 19.52
C GLU A 66 2.61 -19.28 18.45
N VAL A 67 1.95 -18.93 17.34
CA VAL A 67 2.44 -17.98 16.32
C VAL A 67 1.33 -16.97 16.06
N ASP A 68 1.64 -15.69 16.24
CA ASP A 68 0.72 -14.61 15.93
C ASP A 68 0.99 -14.06 14.53
N THR A 69 -0.09 -13.87 13.77
CA THR A 69 -0.09 -13.15 12.51
C THR A 69 -0.95 -11.90 12.65
N VAL A 70 -0.35 -10.73 12.41
CA VAL A 70 -1.06 -9.45 12.42
C VAL A 70 -1.65 -9.22 11.04
N GLN A 71 -2.96 -9.09 10.97
CA GLN A 71 -3.68 -8.80 9.75
C GLN A 71 -3.62 -7.31 9.42
N ARG A 72 -3.87 -6.98 8.15
CA ARG A 72 -3.79 -5.59 7.67
C ARG A 72 -4.83 -4.67 8.30
N ASP A 73 -5.91 -5.21 8.84
CA ASP A 73 -6.92 -4.48 9.61
C ASP A 73 -6.58 -4.33 11.11
N GLY A 74 -5.43 -4.84 11.52
CA GLY A 74 -4.93 -4.80 12.90
C GLY A 74 -5.41 -5.95 13.79
N SER A 75 -6.30 -6.82 13.29
CA SER A 75 -6.66 -8.03 14.00
C SER A 75 -5.48 -9.01 14.08
N ILE A 76 -5.45 -9.83 15.13
CA ILE A 76 -4.38 -10.83 15.32
C ILE A 76 -5.01 -12.22 15.24
N THR A 77 -4.46 -13.07 14.37
CA THR A 77 -4.78 -14.49 14.32
C THR A 77 -3.65 -15.27 14.97
N THR A 78 -3.98 -16.14 15.93
CA THR A 78 -3.01 -16.95 16.67
C THR A 78 -3.16 -18.42 16.29
N ASP A 79 -2.13 -18.97 15.67
CA ASP A 79 -2.02 -20.39 15.34
C ASP A 79 -1.26 -21.14 16.43
N LYS A 80 -1.64 -22.39 16.69
CA LYS A 80 -1.04 -23.26 17.70
C LYS A 80 -0.39 -24.46 17.06
N PHE A 81 0.88 -24.68 17.38
CA PHE A 81 1.67 -25.78 16.83
C PHE A 81 2.14 -26.69 17.96
N GLN A 82 1.89 -27.99 17.78
CA GLN A 82 2.29 -29.04 18.70
C GLN A 82 3.64 -29.63 18.27
N VAL A 83 4.54 -29.88 19.22
CA VAL A 83 5.85 -30.49 18.97
C VAL A 83 5.94 -31.85 19.66
N ALA A 84 6.60 -32.80 19.01
CA ALA A 84 6.73 -34.16 19.55
C ALA A 84 7.68 -34.20 20.76
N ALA A 85 8.74 -33.41 20.72
CA ALA A 85 9.68 -33.24 21.84
C ALA A 85 10.39 -31.88 21.77
N VAL A 86 10.84 -31.39 22.92
CA VAL A 86 11.58 -30.12 23.02
C VAL A 86 12.70 -30.25 24.05
N GLY A 87 13.80 -29.55 23.84
CA GLY A 87 14.90 -29.53 24.81
C GLY A 87 15.95 -28.48 24.50
N SER A 88 16.87 -28.27 25.44
CA SER A 88 17.95 -27.30 25.29
C SER A 88 19.29 -28.00 25.09
N LEU A 89 20.04 -27.57 24.08
CA LEU A 89 21.44 -27.93 23.85
C LEU A 89 22.40 -27.08 24.69
N GLY A 90 21.89 -25.98 25.28
CA GLY A 90 22.66 -25.12 26.18
C GLY A 90 22.94 -25.74 27.54
N ASN A 91 22.34 -26.91 27.85
CA ASN A 91 22.61 -27.67 29.06
C ASN A 91 23.17 -29.06 28.72
N VAL A 92 24.06 -29.57 29.58
CA VAL A 92 24.84 -30.79 29.31
C VAL A 92 23.95 -32.02 29.16
N GLU A 93 22.94 -32.18 30.02
CA GLU A 93 22.06 -33.35 30.02
C GLU A 93 21.12 -33.35 28.81
N GLY A 94 20.55 -32.20 28.47
CA GLY A 94 19.70 -31.99 27.30
C GLY A 94 20.47 -32.26 26.01
N ARG A 95 21.70 -31.74 25.87
CA ARG A 95 22.56 -32.07 24.72
C ARG A 95 22.85 -33.57 24.64
N LYS A 96 23.18 -34.20 25.76
CA LYS A 96 23.41 -35.65 25.83
C LYS A 96 22.16 -36.46 25.43
N ASN A 97 20.96 -36.00 25.80
CA ASN A 97 19.71 -36.65 25.39
C ASN A 97 19.41 -36.43 23.91
N PHE A 98 19.64 -35.22 23.39
CA PHE A 98 19.50 -34.92 21.97
C PHE A 98 20.36 -35.84 21.09
N MET A 99 21.61 -36.07 21.47
CA MET A 99 22.53 -36.94 20.70
C MET A 99 22.12 -38.42 20.68
N LYS A 100 21.22 -38.86 21.58
CA LYS A 100 20.68 -40.22 21.57
C LYS A 100 19.47 -40.39 20.65
N ILE A 101 18.82 -39.30 20.23
CA ILE A 101 17.59 -39.34 19.43
C ILE A 101 17.73 -40.23 18.19
N PRO A 102 18.83 -40.19 17.39
CA PRO A 102 18.96 -41.06 16.21
C PRO A 102 18.82 -42.56 16.50
N SER A 103 19.10 -43.01 17.73
CA SER A 103 18.92 -44.41 18.14
C SER A 103 17.51 -44.75 18.62
N GLN A 104 16.66 -43.73 18.84
CA GLN A 104 15.33 -43.86 19.43
C GLN A 104 14.20 -43.80 18.38
N ILE A 105 14.46 -43.16 17.23
CA ILE A 105 13.49 -43.00 16.13
C ILE A 105 13.98 -43.73 14.88
N LYS A 106 13.07 -44.10 13.97
CA LYS A 106 13.40 -44.82 12.73
C LYS A 106 13.41 -43.93 11.49
N HIS A 107 12.42 -43.07 11.34
CA HIS A 107 12.22 -42.30 10.11
C HIS A 107 12.48 -40.82 10.34
N VAL A 108 13.59 -40.32 9.82
CA VAL A 108 13.98 -38.90 9.86
C VAL A 108 14.43 -38.52 8.47
N SER A 109 13.88 -37.44 7.93
CA SER A 109 14.21 -37.00 6.57
C SER A 109 14.63 -35.53 6.46
N ILE A 110 14.24 -34.68 7.42
CA ILE A 110 14.53 -33.25 7.35
C ILE A 110 15.15 -32.76 8.66
N ILE A 111 16.22 -31.97 8.51
CA ILE A 111 16.85 -31.23 9.59
C ILE A 111 16.70 -29.73 9.30
N GLY A 112 15.87 -29.03 10.06
CA GLY A 112 15.79 -27.58 10.07
C GLY A 112 16.92 -26.99 10.90
N LEU A 113 17.65 -26.02 10.36
CA LEU A 113 18.75 -25.35 11.05
C LEU A 113 18.43 -23.86 11.22
N GLY A 114 18.38 -23.39 12.46
CA GLY A 114 18.12 -22.00 12.82
C GLY A 114 19.40 -21.26 13.18
N VAL A 115 20.36 -21.19 12.26
CA VAL A 115 21.69 -20.58 12.48
C VAL A 115 21.87 -19.37 11.56
N THR A 116 22.15 -18.22 12.18
CA THR A 116 22.41 -16.96 11.46
C THR A 116 23.83 -16.92 10.89
N GLU A 117 24.13 -15.96 10.02
CA GLU A 117 25.48 -15.70 9.47
C GLU A 117 26.62 -15.83 10.50
N SER A 118 26.47 -15.18 11.67
CA SER A 118 27.45 -15.21 12.76
C SER A 118 27.67 -16.58 13.40
N GLY A 119 26.88 -17.60 13.05
CA GLY A 119 27.01 -18.97 13.51
C GLY A 119 27.41 -19.95 12.41
N ILE A 120 27.59 -19.52 11.15
CA ILE A 120 28.02 -20.41 10.05
C ILE A 120 29.55 -20.37 9.96
N PHE A 121 30.21 -21.00 10.92
CA PHE A 121 31.66 -21.22 10.93
C PHE A 121 31.99 -22.52 11.69
N LYS A 122 33.13 -23.13 11.37
CA LYS A 122 33.47 -24.52 11.76
C LYS A 122 33.60 -24.76 13.28
N GLU A 123 33.94 -23.74 14.07
CA GLU A 123 34.02 -23.82 15.54
C GLU A 123 32.70 -23.45 16.25
N SER A 124 31.64 -23.12 15.50
CA SER A 124 30.37 -22.77 16.14
C SER A 124 29.74 -23.99 16.81
N GLN A 125 29.21 -23.80 18.02
CA GLN A 125 28.58 -24.90 18.76
C GLN A 125 27.41 -25.53 17.99
N ALA A 126 26.63 -24.73 17.26
CA ALA A 126 25.49 -25.23 16.51
C ALA A 126 25.91 -26.15 15.35
N LEU A 127 27.02 -25.85 14.66
CA LEU A 127 27.53 -26.73 13.60
C LEU A 127 28.23 -27.97 14.17
N LEU A 128 28.87 -27.87 15.34
CA LEU A 128 29.35 -29.05 16.07
C LEU A 128 28.19 -29.97 16.46
N ASP A 129 27.08 -29.41 16.97
CA ASP A 129 25.90 -30.18 17.35
C ASP A 129 25.23 -30.84 16.13
N LEU A 130 25.13 -30.12 15.00
CA LEU A 130 24.65 -30.70 13.73
C LEU A 130 25.57 -31.84 13.26
N THR A 131 26.88 -31.64 13.30
CA THR A 131 27.88 -32.62 12.85
C THR A 131 27.80 -33.90 13.69
N GLU A 132 27.77 -33.77 15.01
CA GLU A 132 27.67 -34.90 15.93
C GLU A 132 26.32 -35.63 15.78
N PHE A 133 25.22 -34.90 15.60
CA PHE A 133 23.91 -35.48 15.32
C PHE A 133 23.91 -36.29 14.00
N LEU A 134 24.50 -35.74 12.94
CA LEU A 134 24.65 -36.43 11.65
C LEU A 134 25.54 -37.68 11.80
N TYR A 135 26.61 -37.62 12.58
CA TYR A 135 27.45 -38.78 12.86
C TYR A 135 26.70 -39.89 13.60
N ASN A 136 25.93 -39.53 14.64
CA ASN A 136 25.09 -40.49 15.37
C ASN A 136 23.98 -41.07 14.47
N SER A 137 23.48 -40.28 13.51
CA SER A 137 22.54 -40.73 12.48
C SER A 137 23.20 -41.69 11.49
N TYR A 138 24.42 -41.43 11.05
CA TYR A 138 25.20 -42.38 10.24
C TYR A 138 25.38 -43.73 10.94
N LYS A 139 25.56 -43.74 12.27
CA LYS A 139 25.68 -44.97 13.06
C LYS A 139 24.36 -45.71 13.26
N SER A 140 23.27 -44.99 13.46
CA SER A 140 21.99 -45.58 13.90
C SER A 140 20.96 -45.72 12.78
N LEU A 141 21.04 -44.84 11.77
CA LEU A 141 20.11 -44.66 10.66
C LEU A 141 20.86 -44.56 9.30
N PRO A 142 21.76 -45.50 8.98
CA PRO A 142 22.65 -45.39 7.81
C PRO A 142 21.89 -45.33 6.47
N ASP A 143 20.67 -45.86 6.41
CA ASP A 143 19.88 -45.94 5.18
C ASP A 143 19.04 -44.68 4.90
N ASN A 144 18.77 -43.86 5.93
CA ASN A 144 17.94 -42.66 5.80
C ASN A 144 18.63 -41.60 4.94
N GLN A 145 17.81 -40.82 4.22
CA GLN A 145 18.23 -39.64 3.48
C GLN A 145 17.86 -38.39 4.26
N PHE A 146 18.79 -37.44 4.37
CA PHE A 146 18.61 -36.21 5.15
C PHE A 146 18.70 -34.97 4.26
N SER A 147 17.69 -34.11 4.37
CA SER A 147 17.70 -32.75 3.81
C SER A 147 17.94 -31.75 4.94
N VAL A 148 19.06 -31.04 4.88
CA VAL A 148 19.38 -29.96 5.81
C VAL A 148 18.93 -28.62 5.21
N ILE A 149 18.02 -27.93 5.90
CA ILE A 149 17.39 -26.68 5.46
C ILE A 149 17.72 -25.59 6.48
N ASN A 150 18.51 -24.60 6.08
CA ASN A 150 18.78 -23.43 6.92
C ASN A 150 17.67 -22.39 6.80
N THR A 151 17.44 -21.60 7.85
CA THR A 151 16.44 -20.52 7.87
C THR A 151 17.07 -19.14 7.98
N ASP A 152 18.13 -18.89 7.21
CA ASP A 152 18.85 -17.61 7.18
C ASP A 152 19.18 -17.21 5.72
N ASN A 153 19.50 -15.93 5.50
CA ASN A 153 19.68 -15.33 4.17
C ASN A 153 21.14 -15.27 3.68
N VAL A 154 22.06 -15.94 4.36
CA VAL A 154 23.45 -16.06 3.89
C VAL A 154 23.48 -16.74 2.52
N PRO A 155 24.06 -16.11 1.48
CA PRO A 155 24.20 -16.74 0.17
C PRO A 155 25.04 -18.01 0.23
N GLU A 156 24.66 -19.02 -0.54
CA GLU A 156 25.27 -20.36 -0.56
C GLU A 156 25.33 -21.04 0.83
N ASN A 157 24.33 -20.80 1.69
CA ASN A 157 24.36 -21.31 3.07
C ASN A 157 24.47 -22.83 3.16
N GLY A 158 23.81 -23.61 2.30
CA GLY A 158 23.91 -25.07 2.26
C GLY A 158 25.34 -25.54 2.00
N LYS A 159 25.99 -24.96 0.99
CA LYS A 159 27.39 -25.25 0.66
C LYS A 159 28.33 -24.89 1.82
N LYS A 160 28.19 -23.69 2.39
CA LYS A 160 29.01 -23.23 3.53
C LYS A 160 28.85 -24.11 4.77
N ILE A 161 27.63 -24.54 5.08
CA ILE A 161 27.35 -25.45 6.19
C ILE A 161 28.05 -26.79 5.95
N ARG A 162 27.96 -27.37 4.74
CA ARG A 162 28.65 -28.61 4.39
C ARG A 162 30.17 -28.48 4.57
N GLU A 163 30.76 -27.38 4.08
CA GLU A 163 32.19 -27.10 4.24
C GLU A 163 32.60 -27.04 5.72
N CYS A 164 31.81 -26.36 6.55
CA CYS A 164 32.06 -26.28 7.99
C CYS A 164 31.97 -27.64 8.69
N VAL A 165 30.98 -28.47 8.33
CA VAL A 165 30.83 -29.84 8.85
C VAL A 165 32.08 -30.67 8.54
N LEU A 166 32.54 -30.65 7.27
CA LEU A 166 33.69 -31.45 6.84
C LEU A 166 35.03 -30.98 7.41
N GLN A 167 35.19 -29.67 7.62
CA GLN A 167 36.42 -29.08 8.16
C GLN A 167 36.45 -29.02 9.70
N GLY A 168 35.37 -29.44 10.37
CA GLY A 168 35.24 -29.38 11.82
C GLY A 168 36.21 -30.32 12.54
N ALA A 169 36.74 -29.87 13.68
CA ALA A 169 37.65 -30.66 14.51
C ALA A 169 37.04 -32.01 14.98
N PHE A 170 35.72 -32.07 15.10
CA PHE A 170 35.02 -33.32 15.40
C PHE A 170 35.22 -34.36 14.29
N VAL A 171 34.99 -34.00 13.02
CA VAL A 171 35.17 -34.94 11.89
C VAL A 171 36.62 -35.39 11.76
N ALA A 172 37.57 -34.47 12.00
CA ALA A 172 38.99 -34.78 11.98
C ALA A 172 39.45 -35.75 13.09
N SER A 173 38.67 -35.91 14.16
CA SER A 173 39.00 -36.84 15.26
C SER A 173 38.38 -38.23 15.10
N LEU A 174 37.55 -38.44 14.08
CA LEU A 174 36.87 -39.72 13.84
C LEU A 174 37.81 -40.74 13.22
N SER A 175 37.82 -41.97 13.77
CA SER A 175 38.59 -43.08 13.20
C SER A 175 38.03 -43.59 11.87
N ASP A 176 36.75 -43.34 11.58
CA ASP A 176 36.05 -43.75 10.37
C ASP A 176 35.60 -42.56 9.49
N GLN A 177 36.36 -41.47 9.55
CA GLN A 177 36.14 -40.22 8.81
C GLN A 177 35.80 -40.44 7.33
N SER A 178 36.54 -41.29 6.62
CA SER A 178 36.34 -41.52 5.18
C SER A 178 34.97 -42.13 4.87
N SER A 179 34.52 -43.09 5.68
CA SER A 179 33.20 -43.73 5.51
C SER A 179 32.07 -42.75 5.84
N PHE A 180 32.22 -41.95 6.91
CA PHE A 180 31.25 -40.91 7.25
C PHE A 180 31.15 -39.83 6.17
N THR A 181 32.28 -39.39 5.61
CA THR A 181 32.32 -38.40 4.53
C THR A 181 31.61 -38.91 3.28
N LYS A 182 31.86 -40.18 2.90
CA LYS A 182 31.14 -40.82 1.79
C LYS A 182 29.64 -40.89 2.06
N TRP A 183 29.24 -41.24 3.27
CA TRP A 183 27.83 -41.26 3.67
C TRP A 183 27.19 -39.87 3.57
N LEU A 184 27.87 -38.81 4.00
CA LEU A 184 27.38 -37.43 3.83
C LEU A 184 27.08 -37.10 2.36
N ASP A 185 27.92 -37.56 1.43
CA ASP A 185 27.73 -37.29 -0.01
C ASP A 185 26.54 -38.05 -0.62
N GLU A 186 26.32 -39.29 -0.17
CA GLU A 186 25.30 -40.20 -0.69
C GLU A 186 23.93 -40.02 -0.01
N LYS A 187 23.92 -39.61 1.27
CA LYS A 187 22.74 -39.64 2.15
C LYS A 187 22.36 -38.29 2.75
N VAL A 188 23.13 -37.23 2.53
CA VAL A 188 22.80 -35.89 3.04
C VAL A 188 22.85 -34.84 1.93
N VAL A 189 21.83 -33.99 1.86
CA VAL A 189 21.81 -32.79 1.01
C VAL A 189 21.70 -31.56 1.88
N PHE A 190 22.65 -30.66 1.73
CA PHE A 190 22.63 -29.34 2.35
C PHE A 190 22.04 -28.35 1.36
N HIS A 191 20.77 -27.99 1.53
CA HIS A 191 20.06 -27.13 0.61
C HIS A 191 20.47 -25.68 0.79
N ASN A 192 20.65 -24.96 -0.32
CA ASN A 192 20.70 -23.50 -0.28
C ASN A 192 19.29 -22.96 -0.07
N THR A 193 19.14 -21.91 0.74
CA THR A 193 17.84 -21.34 1.07
C THR A 193 17.85 -19.81 1.10
N MET A 194 16.69 -19.23 0.82
CA MET A 194 16.38 -17.81 1.01
C MET A 194 15.09 -17.70 1.84
N VAL A 195 15.07 -16.76 2.79
CA VAL A 195 13.93 -16.52 3.69
C VAL A 195 13.43 -15.08 3.60
N ASP A 196 12.11 -14.91 3.52
CA ASP A 196 11.50 -13.59 3.42
C ASP A 196 10.14 -13.53 4.12
N ARG A 197 10.16 -13.45 5.45
CA ARG A 197 9.01 -13.06 6.27
C ARG A 197 9.50 -12.22 7.44
N ILE A 198 8.88 -11.07 7.67
CA ILE A 198 9.18 -10.22 8.81
C ILE A 198 8.55 -10.87 10.06
N VAL A 199 9.40 -11.23 11.02
CA VAL A 199 8.99 -11.87 12.27
C VAL A 199 9.66 -11.18 13.45
N ALA A 200 8.84 -10.61 14.33
CA ALA A 200 9.20 -9.99 15.59
C ALA A 200 8.81 -10.87 16.78
N ALA A 201 9.06 -10.37 18.00
CA ALA A 201 8.53 -10.95 19.23
C ALA A 201 7.16 -10.35 19.55
N ARG A 202 6.25 -11.14 20.13
CA ARG A 202 5.04 -10.61 20.75
C ARG A 202 5.48 -9.65 21.88
N PRO A 203 4.93 -8.42 21.95
CA PRO A 203 5.35 -7.43 22.95
C PRO A 203 5.26 -7.92 24.41
N THR A 204 4.28 -8.77 24.70
CA THR A 204 4.04 -9.34 26.04
C THR A 204 4.76 -10.66 26.29
N ASP A 205 5.25 -11.34 25.25
CA ASP A 205 5.97 -12.60 25.38
C ASP A 205 6.98 -12.81 24.23
N SER A 206 8.27 -12.70 24.56
CA SER A 206 9.35 -12.85 23.60
C SER A 206 9.47 -14.23 22.94
N ASN A 207 8.84 -15.26 23.54
CA ASN A 207 8.82 -16.63 23.03
C ASN A 207 7.80 -16.82 21.92
N VAL A 208 6.80 -15.95 21.77
CA VAL A 208 5.82 -16.07 20.69
C VAL A 208 6.28 -15.27 19.46
N PRO A 209 6.44 -15.91 18.29
CA PRO A 209 6.66 -15.21 17.04
C PRO A 209 5.45 -14.33 16.70
N TYR A 210 5.73 -13.08 16.34
CA TYR A 210 4.73 -12.07 15.96
C TYR A 210 5.06 -11.62 14.54
N ALA A 211 4.27 -12.01 13.56
CA ALA A 211 4.63 -11.94 12.14
C ALA A 211 3.62 -11.15 11.31
N GLU A 212 4.08 -10.66 10.16
CA GLU A 212 3.20 -10.22 9.07
C GLU A 212 2.43 -11.40 8.45
N PRO A 213 1.37 -11.15 7.65
CA PRO A 213 0.72 -12.19 6.84
C PRO A 213 1.74 -12.96 6.01
N LEU A 214 1.52 -14.26 5.84
CA LEU A 214 2.48 -15.13 5.16
C LEU A 214 2.65 -14.69 3.68
N PRO A 215 3.86 -14.27 3.26
CA PRO A 215 4.08 -13.84 1.88
C PRO A 215 4.16 -15.02 0.93
N LYS A 216 3.95 -14.75 -0.37
CA LYS A 216 4.02 -15.77 -1.44
C LYS A 216 5.34 -16.53 -1.47
N LYS A 217 6.44 -15.86 -1.10
CA LYS A 217 7.79 -16.42 -1.06
C LYS A 217 8.42 -16.27 0.34
N ALA A 218 7.87 -16.96 1.33
CA ALA A 218 8.43 -16.95 2.68
C ALA A 218 9.72 -17.78 2.78
N LEU A 219 9.77 -18.97 2.17
CA LEU A 219 10.91 -19.88 2.20
C LEU A 219 11.16 -20.44 0.79
N VAL A 220 12.33 -20.14 0.23
CA VAL A 220 12.77 -20.69 -1.05
C VAL A 220 13.89 -21.70 -0.78
N ILE A 221 13.77 -22.89 -1.36
CA ILE A 221 14.72 -23.99 -1.18
C ILE A 221 15.23 -24.43 -2.54
N GLU A 222 16.55 -24.43 -2.73
CA GLU A 222 17.18 -25.05 -3.88
C GLU A 222 17.31 -26.55 -3.65
N ASP A 223 16.59 -27.33 -4.46
CA ASP A 223 16.62 -28.79 -4.40
C ASP A 223 16.81 -29.39 -5.79
N LEU A 224 18.06 -29.26 -6.26
CA LEU A 224 18.54 -29.80 -7.53
C LEU A 224 18.52 -31.34 -7.59
N ARG A 225 18.58 -32.02 -6.44
CA ARG A 225 18.57 -33.49 -6.37
C ARG A 225 17.15 -34.07 -6.29
N ARG A 226 16.13 -33.24 -6.11
CA ARG A 226 14.73 -33.66 -5.98
C ARG A 226 14.47 -34.59 -4.79
N TRP A 227 15.10 -34.29 -3.65
CA TRP A 227 14.97 -35.09 -2.41
C TRP A 227 13.78 -34.67 -1.54
N LEU A 228 13.34 -33.43 -1.66
CA LEU A 228 12.13 -32.92 -1.02
C LEU A 228 10.89 -33.28 -1.84
N PRO A 229 9.78 -33.67 -1.18
CA PRO A 229 8.54 -34.03 -1.86
C PRO A 229 7.91 -32.81 -2.53
N ASP A 230 7.28 -33.01 -3.69
CA ASP A 230 6.66 -31.91 -4.45
C ASP A 230 5.50 -31.26 -3.69
N GLU A 231 4.81 -31.99 -2.80
CA GLU A 231 3.78 -31.43 -1.91
C GLU A 231 4.33 -30.34 -0.98
N MET A 232 5.62 -30.39 -0.60
CA MET A 232 6.24 -29.33 0.19
C MET A 232 6.31 -28.00 -0.57
N GLY A 233 6.40 -28.05 -1.91
CA GLY A 233 6.34 -26.86 -2.75
C GLY A 233 4.94 -26.30 -2.96
N LYS A 234 3.89 -27.00 -2.48
CA LYS A 234 2.50 -26.51 -2.48
C LYS A 234 2.09 -25.86 -1.17
N SER A 235 2.83 -26.11 -0.09
CA SER A 235 2.66 -25.41 1.18
C SER A 235 2.75 -23.90 0.97
N ALA A 236 1.85 -23.16 1.60
CA ALA A 236 1.80 -21.71 1.45
C ALA A 236 3.15 -21.05 1.79
N GLY A 237 3.60 -20.14 0.93
CA GLY A 237 4.86 -19.42 1.12
C GLY A 237 6.14 -20.22 0.83
N VAL A 238 6.06 -21.48 0.39
CA VAL A 238 7.24 -22.31 0.06
C VAL A 238 7.44 -22.38 -1.45
N ILE A 239 8.68 -22.20 -1.91
CA ILE A 239 9.06 -22.41 -3.32
C ILE A 239 10.24 -23.36 -3.41
N LEU A 240 10.11 -24.40 -4.23
CA LEU A 240 11.20 -25.30 -4.58
C LEU A 240 11.82 -24.86 -5.92
N ARG A 241 13.12 -24.53 -5.91
CA ARG A 241 13.92 -24.29 -7.11
C ARG A 241 14.64 -25.57 -7.51
N ARG A 242 14.33 -26.08 -8.70
CA ARG A 242 14.84 -27.36 -9.20
C ARG A 242 15.93 -27.19 -10.26
N GLU A 243 16.19 -25.96 -10.68
CA GLU A 243 17.19 -25.63 -11.69
C GLU A 243 18.25 -24.70 -11.10
N LYS A 244 19.50 -24.94 -11.49
CA LYS A 244 20.66 -24.16 -11.05
C LYS A 244 20.51 -22.71 -11.51
N GLY A 245 20.80 -21.74 -10.63
CA GLY A 245 20.72 -20.31 -10.95
C GLY A 245 19.42 -19.63 -10.51
N GLN A 246 18.37 -20.40 -10.21
CA GLN A 246 17.07 -19.81 -9.85
C GLN A 246 17.08 -19.18 -8.46
N ILE A 247 17.75 -19.78 -7.48
CA ILE A 247 17.78 -19.26 -6.10
C ILE A 247 18.62 -17.99 -5.99
N GLU A 248 19.62 -17.83 -6.84
CA GLU A 248 20.46 -16.64 -6.94
C GLU A 248 19.62 -15.42 -7.34
N VAL A 249 18.67 -15.59 -8.27
CA VAL A 249 17.70 -14.54 -8.63
C VAL A 249 16.83 -14.17 -7.44
N ASP A 250 16.30 -15.15 -6.70
CA ASP A 250 15.49 -14.88 -5.50
C ASP A 250 16.29 -14.15 -4.40
N HIS A 251 17.57 -14.50 -4.21
CA HIS A 251 18.45 -13.75 -3.31
C HIS A 251 18.71 -12.32 -3.78
N LEU A 252 18.96 -12.09 -5.08
CA LEU A 252 19.17 -10.74 -5.62
C LEU A 252 17.95 -9.85 -5.40
N LEU A 253 16.75 -10.36 -5.70
CA LEU A 253 15.49 -9.65 -5.45
C LEU A 253 15.34 -9.32 -3.97
N LYS A 254 15.49 -10.31 -3.08
CA LYS A 254 15.35 -10.11 -1.62
C LYS A 254 16.36 -9.11 -1.05
N LEU A 255 17.64 -9.27 -1.41
CA LEU A 255 18.73 -8.46 -0.87
C LEU A 255 18.65 -7.00 -1.36
N ARG A 256 18.30 -6.78 -2.62
CA ARG A 256 18.33 -5.44 -3.22
C ARG A 256 17.00 -4.70 -3.10
N ILE A 257 15.88 -5.37 -3.31
CA ILE A 257 14.55 -4.74 -3.17
C ILE A 257 14.22 -4.62 -1.69
N ALA A 258 13.86 -5.73 -1.02
CA ALA A 258 13.37 -5.65 0.34
C ALA A 258 14.42 -5.11 1.31
N ASN A 259 15.60 -5.74 1.37
CA ASN A 259 16.63 -5.34 2.33
C ASN A 259 17.29 -4.01 1.94
N GLY A 260 17.48 -3.72 0.65
CA GLY A 260 18.08 -2.47 0.16
C GLY A 260 17.19 -1.24 0.39
N ILE A 261 15.90 -1.33 0.07
CA ILE A 261 14.90 -0.30 0.37
C ILE A 261 14.82 -0.08 1.87
N HIS A 262 14.64 -1.16 2.63
CA HIS A 262 14.47 -1.08 4.08
C HIS A 262 15.69 -0.44 4.73
N THR A 263 16.90 -0.86 4.38
CA THR A 263 18.15 -0.27 4.88
C THR A 263 18.29 1.20 4.48
N SER A 264 17.90 1.60 3.28
CA SER A 264 18.03 3.00 2.83
C SER A 264 17.03 3.95 3.48
N MET A 265 15.88 3.43 3.94
CA MET A 265 14.82 4.20 4.59
C MET A 265 15.03 4.36 6.10
N VAL A 266 15.41 3.28 6.82
CA VAL A 266 15.33 3.25 8.29
C VAL A 266 16.25 4.26 8.99
N TYR A 267 17.38 4.63 8.40
CA TYR A 267 18.26 5.66 8.97
C TYR A 267 17.58 7.03 8.99
N VAL A 268 16.86 7.35 7.91
CA VAL A 268 16.08 8.58 7.80
C VAL A 268 14.99 8.63 8.85
N MET A 269 14.26 7.52 8.97
CA MET A 269 13.19 7.36 9.97
C MET A 269 13.72 7.49 11.40
N ALA A 270 14.76 6.74 11.76
CA ALA A 270 15.34 6.75 13.10
C ALA A 270 15.85 8.15 13.50
N LEU A 271 16.57 8.83 12.60
CA LEU A 271 17.08 10.18 12.83
C LEU A 271 15.98 11.26 12.85
N SER A 272 14.78 10.94 12.35
CA SER A 272 13.62 11.84 12.29
C SER A 272 12.53 11.51 13.33
N LYS A 273 12.90 10.84 14.42
CA LYS A 273 11.98 10.43 15.52
C LYS A 273 10.84 9.47 15.10
N MET A 274 11.07 8.63 14.09
CA MET A 274 10.16 7.54 13.73
C MET A 274 10.74 6.22 14.23
N ASN A 275 10.19 5.72 15.34
CA ASN A 275 10.68 4.50 16.01
C ASN A 275 10.33 3.20 15.28
N ARG A 276 9.26 3.18 14.48
CA ARG A 276 8.78 2.00 13.76
C ARG A 276 8.60 2.27 12.29
N THR A 277 8.81 1.24 11.47
CA THR A 277 8.64 1.33 10.02
C THR A 277 7.21 1.59 9.58
N THR A 278 6.21 1.28 10.40
CA THR A 278 4.80 1.59 10.12
C THR A 278 4.56 3.09 9.90
N LYS A 279 5.35 3.96 10.54
CA LYS A 279 5.23 5.42 10.40
C LYS A 279 5.61 5.94 9.00
N CYS A 280 6.21 5.12 8.12
CA CYS A 280 6.57 5.58 6.77
C CYS A 280 5.35 5.96 5.93
N ILE A 281 4.18 5.36 6.20
CA ILE A 281 2.93 5.63 5.47
C ILE A 281 2.40 7.04 5.74
N GLU A 282 2.79 7.65 6.85
CA GLU A 282 2.40 9.00 7.24
C GLU A 282 3.22 10.06 6.50
N GLU A 283 4.32 9.66 5.85
CA GLU A 283 5.34 10.56 5.30
C GLU A 283 5.54 10.32 3.81
N LYS A 284 4.73 11.00 2.98
CA LYS A 284 4.74 10.87 1.52
C LYS A 284 6.15 10.99 0.92
N ILE A 285 6.97 11.89 1.43
CA ILE A 285 8.33 12.12 0.94
C ILE A 285 9.25 10.90 1.09
N ILE A 286 9.02 10.05 2.11
CA ILE A 286 9.78 8.81 2.31
C ILE A 286 9.37 7.78 1.26
N LEU A 287 8.08 7.66 0.95
CA LEU A 287 7.58 6.77 -0.10
C LEU A 287 8.09 7.19 -1.48
N GLU A 288 8.06 8.49 -1.78
CA GLU A 288 8.63 9.05 -3.02
C GLU A 288 10.14 8.75 -3.13
N TYR A 289 10.88 8.90 -2.04
CA TYR A 289 12.30 8.56 -1.99
C TYR A 289 12.58 7.08 -2.28
N ILE A 290 11.76 6.18 -1.73
CA ILE A 290 11.88 4.73 -1.97
C ILE A 290 11.61 4.39 -3.43
N GLU A 291 10.60 5.00 -4.03
CA GLU A 291 10.29 4.79 -5.45
C GLU A 291 11.44 5.26 -6.35
N ILE A 292 11.97 6.47 -6.10
CA ILE A 292 13.10 7.00 -6.87
C ILE A 292 14.33 6.11 -6.70
N LEU A 293 14.66 5.71 -5.46
CA LEU A 293 15.78 4.83 -5.18
C LEU A 293 15.61 3.47 -5.89
N TYR A 294 14.40 2.91 -5.89
CA TYR A 294 14.11 1.66 -6.58
C TYR A 294 14.35 1.80 -8.09
N ARG A 295 13.70 2.77 -8.74
CA ARG A 295 13.77 2.94 -10.20
C ARG A 295 15.16 3.35 -10.68
N SER A 296 15.79 4.29 -9.97
CA SER A 296 17.05 4.91 -10.41
C SER A 296 18.26 4.03 -10.16
N VAL A 297 18.23 3.15 -9.15
CA VAL A 297 19.39 2.38 -8.69
C VAL A 297 19.11 0.89 -8.57
N ILE A 298 18.13 0.48 -7.77
CA ILE A 298 17.93 -0.95 -7.45
C ILE A 298 17.53 -1.73 -8.70
N LEU A 299 16.54 -1.24 -9.45
CA LEU A 299 16.05 -1.85 -10.68
C LEU A 299 17.17 -1.93 -11.72
N LYS A 300 17.94 -0.85 -11.91
CA LYS A 300 19.09 -0.85 -12.84
C LYS A 300 20.14 -1.88 -12.44
N GLY A 301 20.49 -1.95 -11.16
CA GLY A 301 21.43 -2.95 -10.67
C GLY A 301 20.93 -4.37 -10.90
N LEU A 302 19.63 -4.64 -10.72
CA LEU A 302 19.01 -5.94 -11.00
C LEU A 302 19.07 -6.31 -12.49
N LEU A 303 18.72 -5.36 -13.37
CA LEU A 303 18.81 -5.53 -14.83
C LEU A 303 20.26 -5.81 -15.27
N ALA A 304 21.24 -5.09 -14.70
CA ALA A 304 22.67 -5.31 -14.94
C ALA A 304 23.16 -6.72 -14.53
N LYS A 305 22.44 -7.38 -13.62
CA LYS A 305 22.68 -8.78 -13.22
C LYS A 305 21.77 -9.78 -13.96
N GLY A 306 21.08 -9.34 -15.01
CA GLY A 306 20.26 -10.20 -15.87
C GLY A 306 18.92 -10.61 -15.26
N VAL A 307 18.45 -9.92 -14.22
CA VAL A 307 17.12 -10.19 -13.64
C VAL A 307 16.05 -9.52 -14.50
N ASP A 308 14.96 -10.23 -14.77
CA ASP A 308 13.85 -9.71 -15.57
C ASP A 308 13.17 -8.47 -14.94
N LYS A 309 12.74 -7.53 -15.80
CA LYS A 309 12.11 -6.27 -15.36
C LYS A 309 10.76 -6.53 -14.70
N ASN A 310 9.90 -7.36 -15.29
CA ASN A 310 8.56 -7.62 -14.76
C ASN A 310 8.66 -8.35 -13.41
N LEU A 311 9.55 -9.33 -13.31
CA LEU A 311 9.83 -10.02 -12.05
C LEU A 311 10.33 -9.05 -10.96
N SER A 312 11.15 -8.07 -11.34
CA SER A 312 11.65 -7.05 -10.41
C SER A 312 10.56 -6.09 -9.94
N GLU A 313 9.63 -5.72 -10.83
CA GLU A 313 8.48 -4.87 -10.50
C GLU A 313 7.47 -5.61 -9.61
N GLU A 314 7.16 -6.88 -9.92
CA GLU A 314 6.30 -7.72 -9.06
C GLU A 314 6.86 -7.87 -7.64
N ALA A 315 8.17 -8.08 -7.51
CA ALA A 315 8.83 -8.16 -6.21
C ALA A 315 8.84 -6.82 -5.46
N TYR A 316 8.90 -5.70 -6.18
CA TYR A 316 8.80 -4.37 -5.60
C TYR A 316 7.38 -4.07 -5.11
N GLU A 317 6.36 -4.36 -5.92
CA GLU A 317 4.95 -4.19 -5.55
C GLU A 317 4.58 -5.03 -4.31
N ASP A 318 4.99 -6.31 -4.27
CA ASP A 318 4.82 -7.18 -3.09
C ASP A 318 5.51 -6.59 -1.84
N TRP A 319 6.75 -6.13 -2.00
CA TRP A 319 7.50 -5.55 -0.89
C TRP A 319 6.88 -4.24 -0.39
N ILE A 320 6.46 -3.33 -1.27
CA ILE A 320 5.81 -2.07 -0.87
C ILE A 320 4.47 -2.35 -0.17
N HIS A 321 3.69 -3.32 -0.65
CA HIS A 321 2.46 -3.74 0.02
C HIS A 321 2.71 -4.18 1.48
N ARG A 322 3.79 -4.94 1.71
CA ARG A 322 4.21 -5.41 3.04
C ARG A 322 4.81 -4.30 3.89
N LEU A 323 5.65 -3.46 3.30
CA LEU A 323 6.31 -2.34 3.97
C LEU A 323 5.31 -1.32 4.51
N THR A 324 4.22 -1.10 3.78
CA THR A 324 3.14 -0.15 4.11
C THR A 324 2.04 -0.76 4.98
N HIS A 325 2.31 -1.89 5.64
CA HIS A 325 1.37 -2.50 6.58
C HIS A 325 1.11 -1.55 7.77
N PRO A 326 -0.14 -1.12 8.01
CA PRO A 326 -0.44 -0.06 8.98
C PRO A 326 -0.19 -0.48 10.44
N HIS A 327 -0.36 -1.76 10.77
CA HIS A 327 -0.30 -2.26 12.14
C HIS A 327 0.92 -3.15 12.48
N PHE A 328 1.82 -3.39 11.53
CA PHE A 328 2.94 -4.29 11.71
C PHE A 328 4.20 -3.76 11.04
N GLY A 329 5.29 -3.71 11.80
CA GLY A 329 6.56 -3.19 11.32
C GLY A 329 7.66 -3.42 12.35
N MET A 330 8.88 -3.09 11.93
CA MET A 330 10.09 -3.29 12.72
C MET A 330 10.49 -2.02 13.44
N ASP A 331 11.21 -2.17 14.54
CA ASP A 331 11.88 -1.06 15.20
C ASP A 331 13.01 -0.53 14.30
N CYS A 332 12.98 0.77 13.97
CA CYS A 332 13.94 1.39 13.06
C CYS A 332 15.37 1.30 13.61
N PHE A 333 15.58 1.52 14.91
CA PHE A 333 16.90 1.48 15.53
C PHE A 333 17.48 0.07 15.55
N PHE A 334 16.64 -0.96 15.76
CA PHE A 334 17.05 -2.36 15.61
C PHE A 334 17.54 -2.65 14.18
N VAL A 335 16.82 -2.18 13.17
CA VAL A 335 17.17 -2.43 11.77
C VAL A 335 18.43 -1.67 11.35
N CYS A 336 18.70 -0.48 11.92
CA CYS A 336 19.89 0.32 11.61
C CYS A 336 21.23 -0.31 12.04
N GLN A 337 21.25 -1.26 12.98
CA GLN A 337 22.51 -1.82 13.52
C GLN A 337 23.37 -2.51 12.45
N ASN A 338 24.68 -2.61 12.67
CA ASN A 338 25.64 -3.20 11.71
C ASN A 338 25.62 -2.48 10.36
N THR A 339 25.67 -1.15 10.41
CA THR A 339 25.47 -0.25 9.28
C THR A 339 26.46 -0.50 8.14
N SER A 340 27.76 -0.57 8.43
CA SER A 340 28.81 -0.74 7.42
C SER A 340 28.64 -2.03 6.60
N LEU A 341 28.37 -3.16 7.27
CA LEU A 341 28.10 -4.45 6.64
C LEU A 341 26.85 -4.42 5.75
N LYS A 342 25.77 -3.81 6.24
CA LYS A 342 24.49 -3.75 5.54
C LYS A 342 24.55 -2.85 4.31
N LEU A 343 25.24 -1.72 4.38
CA LEU A 343 25.37 -0.78 3.26
C LEU A 343 26.00 -1.43 2.02
N GLY A 344 27.09 -2.17 2.21
CA GLY A 344 27.79 -2.85 1.12
C GLY A 344 26.87 -3.81 0.37
N ILE A 345 26.41 -4.86 1.04
CA ILE A 345 25.67 -5.95 0.39
C ILE A 345 24.26 -5.55 -0.07
N ARG A 346 23.58 -4.61 0.60
CA ARG A 346 22.17 -4.28 0.34
C ARG A 346 21.96 -3.07 -0.57
N VAL A 347 22.86 -2.09 -0.54
CA VAL A 347 22.70 -0.82 -1.26
C VAL A 347 23.79 -0.67 -2.32
N LEU A 348 25.06 -0.70 -1.91
CA LEU A 348 26.20 -0.41 -2.77
C LEU A 348 26.43 -1.51 -3.81
N SER A 349 26.00 -2.75 -3.54
CA SER A 349 26.03 -3.85 -4.51
C SER A 349 25.20 -3.58 -5.78
N SER A 350 24.15 -2.75 -5.70
CA SER A 350 23.37 -2.32 -6.87
C SER A 350 24.09 -1.25 -7.70
N VAL A 351 24.84 -0.37 -7.01
CA VAL A 351 25.71 0.63 -7.67
C VAL A 351 26.84 -0.07 -8.41
N LEU A 352 27.53 -1.02 -7.74
CA LEU A 352 28.62 -1.79 -8.35
C LEU A 352 28.15 -2.50 -9.62
N ALA A 353 27.00 -3.18 -9.56
CA ALA A 353 26.44 -3.87 -10.71
C ALA A 353 26.22 -2.93 -11.91
N THR A 354 25.74 -1.71 -11.65
CA THR A 354 25.50 -0.72 -12.70
C THR A 354 26.82 -0.16 -13.26
N LEU A 355 27.83 0.06 -12.41
CA LEU A 355 29.14 0.56 -12.83
C LEU A 355 29.98 -0.50 -13.56
N GLU A 356 29.83 -1.78 -13.22
CA GLU A 356 30.47 -2.88 -13.95
C GLU A 356 29.94 -2.99 -15.38
N GLU A 357 28.65 -2.72 -15.58
CA GLU A 357 28.03 -2.70 -16.92
C GLU A 357 28.34 -1.38 -17.66
N ASN A 358 28.36 -0.25 -16.95
CA ASN A 358 28.66 1.07 -17.51
C ASN A 358 29.56 1.89 -16.55
N PRO A 359 30.89 1.85 -16.74
CA PRO A 359 31.85 2.53 -15.87
C PRO A 359 31.70 4.05 -15.80
N ASP A 360 31.12 4.67 -16.83
CA ASP A 360 30.88 6.12 -16.94
C ASP A 360 29.56 6.56 -16.28
N HIS A 361 28.81 5.63 -15.68
CA HIS A 361 27.54 5.95 -15.03
C HIS A 361 27.77 6.71 -13.71
N THR A 362 27.23 7.92 -13.57
CA THR A 362 27.18 8.62 -12.28
C THR A 362 26.07 8.06 -11.38
N PRO A 363 26.39 7.56 -10.16
CA PRO A 363 25.38 7.07 -9.23
C PRO A 363 24.38 8.15 -8.82
N ASN A 364 23.12 7.75 -8.66
CA ASN A 364 22.02 8.67 -8.34
C ASN A 364 22.19 9.32 -6.94
N PRO A 365 21.86 10.62 -6.77
CA PRO A 365 21.94 11.32 -5.49
C PRO A 365 21.14 10.67 -4.35
N THR A 366 20.08 9.91 -4.64
CA THR A 366 19.33 9.17 -3.62
C THR A 366 20.19 8.12 -2.89
N VAL A 367 21.12 7.47 -3.57
CA VAL A 367 22.06 6.55 -2.91
C VAL A 367 23.07 7.31 -2.06
N ALA A 368 23.56 8.45 -2.57
CA ALA A 368 24.45 9.31 -1.79
C ALA A 368 23.76 9.75 -0.48
N PHE A 369 22.46 10.06 -0.56
CA PHE A 369 21.63 10.38 0.61
C PHE A 369 21.46 9.18 1.55
N ALA A 370 21.18 7.98 1.03
CA ALA A 370 21.10 6.76 1.83
C ALA A 370 22.38 6.51 2.64
N VAL A 371 23.52 6.60 1.96
CA VAL A 371 24.85 6.37 2.55
C VAL A 371 25.20 7.48 3.55
N ALA A 372 24.98 8.76 3.21
CA ALA A 372 25.23 9.87 4.11
C ALA A 372 24.37 9.79 5.39
N SER A 373 23.09 9.41 5.26
CA SER A 373 22.19 9.20 6.41
C SER A 373 22.66 8.07 7.31
N ALA A 374 23.14 6.99 6.71
CA ALA A 374 23.68 5.84 7.43
C ALA A 374 24.97 6.20 8.17
N LEU A 375 25.90 6.93 7.53
CA LEU A 375 27.11 7.46 8.18
C LEU A 375 26.74 8.41 9.32
N ARG A 376 25.79 9.32 9.10
CA ARG A 376 25.27 10.24 10.13
C ARG A 376 24.66 9.49 11.31
N PHE A 377 24.03 8.34 11.09
CA PHE A 377 23.50 7.49 12.15
C PHE A 377 24.61 6.86 13.00
N ILE A 378 25.74 6.46 12.39
CA ILE A 378 26.89 5.89 13.11
C ILE A 378 27.94 6.93 13.53
N THR A 379 27.63 8.22 13.46
CA THR A 379 28.47 9.31 14.00
C THR A 379 28.26 9.43 15.51
N PRO A 380 29.29 9.19 16.35
CA PRO A 380 29.18 9.39 17.79
C PRO A 380 28.95 10.85 18.18
N TYR A 381 28.02 11.08 19.10
CA TYR A 381 27.72 12.40 19.68
C TYR A 381 28.55 12.68 20.95
N VAL A 382 28.84 11.64 21.73
CA VAL A 382 29.68 11.71 22.92
C VAL A 382 30.90 10.80 22.74
N SER A 383 32.01 11.21 23.34
CA SER A 383 33.30 10.50 23.24
C SER A 383 33.40 9.28 24.15
N GLU A 384 32.49 9.14 25.11
CA GLU A 384 32.40 7.97 25.99
C GLU A 384 31.79 6.77 25.24
N LYS A 385 32.57 5.69 25.11
CA LYS A 385 32.11 4.41 24.59
C LYS A 385 32.04 3.37 25.70
N GLN A 386 30.94 2.62 25.76
CA GLN A 386 30.84 1.47 26.65
C GLN A 386 31.36 0.23 25.92
N VAL A 387 32.14 -0.61 26.58
CA VAL A 387 32.69 -1.83 25.94
C VAL A 387 31.97 -3.05 26.50
N ASP A 388 31.21 -3.75 25.64
CA ASP A 388 30.69 -5.07 25.94
C ASP A 388 31.76 -6.10 25.55
N LYS A 389 32.35 -6.79 26.54
CA LYS A 389 33.41 -7.79 26.34
C LYS A 389 33.06 -8.88 25.33
N SER A 390 31.78 -9.11 25.07
CA SER A 390 31.29 -10.17 24.16
C SER A 390 30.77 -9.64 22.81
N ARG A 391 30.50 -8.34 22.67
CA ARG A 391 29.78 -7.78 21.51
C ARG A 391 30.36 -6.46 20.96
N GLY A 392 31.50 -5.99 21.49
CA GLY A 392 32.22 -4.82 20.99
C GLY A 392 31.81 -3.49 21.62
N ALA A 393 32.31 -2.39 21.08
CA ALA A 393 32.00 -1.04 21.55
C ALA A 393 30.55 -0.62 21.25
N VAL A 394 29.94 0.05 22.23
CA VAL A 394 28.65 0.74 22.13
C VAL A 394 28.92 2.24 22.09
N PHE A 395 28.46 2.86 21.01
CA PHE A 395 28.54 4.30 20.79
C PHE A 395 27.18 4.93 21.05
N THR A 396 27.15 6.25 21.28
CA THR A 396 25.91 7.01 21.42
C THR A 396 25.82 8.04 20.30
N GLY A 397 24.77 7.97 19.50
CA GLY A 397 24.43 8.93 18.44
C GLY A 397 23.39 9.96 18.89
N LYS A 398 23.09 10.91 17.99
CA LYS A 398 22.13 12.00 18.23
C LYS A 398 21.12 12.12 17.09
N ILE A 399 19.85 12.21 17.49
CA ILE A 399 18.66 12.38 16.65
C ILE A 399 18.53 13.86 16.28
N ASP A 400 18.00 14.16 15.09
CA ASP A 400 17.76 15.54 14.69
C ASP A 400 16.66 16.19 15.55
N PRO A 401 16.76 17.50 15.84
CA PRO A 401 15.67 18.26 16.43
C PRO A 401 14.46 18.22 15.49
N SER A 402 13.26 17.94 16.03
CA SER A 402 12.01 17.96 15.27
C SER A 402 11.14 19.14 15.71
N ALA A 403 10.48 19.81 14.75
CA ALA A 403 9.48 20.84 15.00
C ALA A 403 8.10 20.28 15.41
N THR A 404 7.89 18.97 15.25
CA THR A 404 6.59 18.32 15.41
C THR A 404 6.76 17.04 16.22
N VAL A 405 6.40 17.09 17.50
CA VAL A 405 5.99 15.90 18.25
C VAL A 405 4.71 16.27 19.01
N LYS A 406 3.59 15.70 18.57
CA LYS A 406 2.36 15.54 19.35
C LYS A 406 2.29 14.07 19.78
N GLU A 407 3.09 13.66 20.76
CA GLU A 407 3.01 12.30 21.32
C GLU A 407 2.97 12.34 22.85
N SER A 408 2.19 11.43 23.44
CA SER A 408 1.99 11.28 24.88
C SER A 408 3.27 10.78 25.58
N GLU A 409 3.52 11.28 26.80
CA GLU A 409 4.76 11.16 27.58
C GLU A 409 5.33 9.73 27.85
N LYS A 410 4.63 8.64 27.51
CA LYS A 410 5.00 7.28 27.98
C LYS A 410 5.99 6.49 27.12
N ASP A 411 6.22 6.85 25.85
CA ASP A 411 7.04 6.05 24.91
C ASP A 411 8.32 6.75 24.41
N LEU A 412 8.87 7.70 25.18
CA LEU A 412 10.02 8.47 24.74
C LEU A 412 11.36 7.74 24.89
N LYS A 413 11.47 6.72 25.75
CA LYS A 413 12.70 5.95 25.96
C LYS A 413 12.43 4.44 26.01
N TRP A 414 13.16 3.66 25.23
CA TRP A 414 12.98 2.20 25.19
C TRP A 414 14.27 1.46 24.82
N GLU A 415 14.36 0.19 25.23
CA GLU A 415 15.39 -0.74 24.79
C GLU A 415 14.86 -1.52 23.58
N TYR A 416 15.51 -1.36 22.42
CA TYR A 416 15.07 -2.00 21.18
C TYR A 416 15.78 -3.33 20.90
N THR A 417 16.92 -3.57 21.56
CA THR A 417 17.59 -4.87 21.63
C THR A 417 18.55 -4.91 22.81
N THR A 418 19.02 -6.10 23.18
CA THR A 418 19.83 -6.32 24.39
C THR A 418 21.02 -5.37 24.47
N GLY A 419 20.98 -4.46 25.45
CA GLY A 419 22.03 -3.49 25.75
C GLY A 419 22.02 -2.24 24.87
N LEU A 420 20.98 -2.02 24.06
CA LEU A 420 20.83 -0.83 23.22
C LEU A 420 19.46 -0.17 23.37
N GLN A 421 19.48 1.14 23.63
CA GLN A 421 18.31 1.98 23.89
C GLN A 421 18.26 3.20 22.98
N ALA A 422 17.06 3.73 22.79
CA ALA A 422 16.79 5.02 22.17
C ALA A 422 15.98 5.89 23.13
N ASP A 423 16.18 7.20 23.06
CA ASP A 423 15.54 8.20 23.91
C ASP A 423 15.24 9.48 23.11
N PHE A 424 13.98 9.68 22.76
CA PHE A 424 13.46 10.85 22.06
C PHE A 424 13.40 12.12 22.92
N HIS A 425 13.43 12.00 24.25
CA HIS A 425 13.48 13.15 25.16
C HIS A 425 14.89 13.75 25.17
N SER A 426 15.92 12.93 25.40
CA SER A 426 17.31 13.39 25.31
C SER A 426 17.78 13.57 23.86
N GLY A 427 17.08 12.97 22.89
CA GLY A 427 17.46 12.97 21.48
C GLY A 427 18.68 12.11 21.19
N THR A 428 18.87 11.03 21.96
CA THR A 428 20.05 10.15 21.87
C THR A 428 19.65 8.70 21.63
N TYR A 429 20.57 7.91 21.10
CA TYR A 429 20.43 6.45 20.99
C TYR A 429 21.80 5.81 21.06
N SER A 430 21.87 4.59 21.57
CA SER A 430 23.08 3.78 21.47
C SER A 430 23.11 3.01 20.15
N PHE A 431 24.28 2.64 19.61
CA PHE A 431 24.41 1.76 18.44
C PHE A 431 25.71 0.96 18.46
N ARG A 432 25.78 -0.07 17.60
CA ARG A 432 26.98 -0.88 17.32
C ARG A 432 27.24 -0.99 15.82
N ASP A 433 28.52 -0.98 15.46
CA ASP A 433 28.98 -1.27 14.11
C ASP A 433 30.17 -2.24 14.15
N PRO A 434 30.25 -3.25 13.26
CA PRO A 434 31.35 -4.21 13.26
C PRO A 434 32.72 -3.59 12.95
N ASN A 435 32.77 -2.42 12.31
CA ASN A 435 34.01 -1.71 12.03
C ASN A 435 34.13 -0.46 12.92
N GLU A 436 34.65 -0.65 14.14
CA GLU A 436 34.81 0.43 15.12
C GLU A 436 35.65 1.62 14.62
N LYS A 437 36.49 1.44 13.59
CA LYS A 437 37.29 2.54 13.02
C LYS A 437 36.41 3.59 12.35
N ILE A 438 35.30 3.19 11.72
CA ILE A 438 34.43 4.11 11.00
C ILE A 438 33.77 5.11 11.97
N PRO A 439 33.07 4.70 13.05
CA PRO A 439 32.53 5.63 14.03
C PRO A 439 33.58 6.56 14.64
N ASN A 440 34.78 6.07 14.95
CA ASN A 440 35.85 6.90 15.53
C ASN A 440 36.32 8.01 14.55
N THR A 441 36.46 7.69 13.26
CA THR A 441 36.79 8.68 12.23
C THR A 441 35.66 9.70 12.08
N LEU A 442 34.40 9.24 12.02
CA LEU A 442 33.23 10.11 11.90
C LEU A 442 33.06 11.05 13.10
N GLU A 443 33.38 10.60 14.32
CA GLU A 443 33.41 11.45 15.53
C GLU A 443 34.38 12.62 15.35
N THR A 444 35.56 12.34 14.80
CA THR A 444 36.59 13.36 14.55
C THR A 444 36.11 14.37 13.51
N LEU A 445 35.43 13.90 12.46
CA LEU A 445 34.85 14.78 11.43
C LEU A 445 33.72 15.66 11.98
N ALA A 446 32.86 15.11 12.83
CA ALA A 446 31.73 15.85 13.41
C ALA A 446 32.16 16.98 14.37
N LYS A 447 33.38 16.92 14.92
CA LYS A 447 33.99 18.01 15.70
C LYS A 447 34.49 19.17 14.85
N GLU A 448 34.70 18.96 13.55
CA GLU A 448 35.13 19.96 12.57
C GLU A 448 34.18 20.01 11.35
N PRO A 449 32.88 20.29 11.56
CA PRO A 449 31.84 20.09 10.53
C PRO A 449 31.98 21.02 9.31
N HIS A 450 32.82 22.06 9.39
CA HIS A 450 33.07 23.02 8.31
C HIS A 450 34.40 22.78 7.56
N ASN A 451 35.11 21.69 7.86
CA ASN A 451 36.33 21.32 7.15
C ASN A 451 36.01 20.42 5.95
N SER A 452 35.40 21.00 4.90
CA SER A 452 34.87 20.26 3.74
C SER A 452 35.93 19.39 3.07
N LYS A 453 37.19 19.87 2.99
CA LYS A 453 38.30 19.11 2.41
C LYS A 453 38.60 17.83 3.20
N LYS A 454 38.71 17.93 4.53
CA LYS A 454 38.96 16.77 5.41
C LYS A 454 37.78 15.80 5.39
N ILE A 455 36.54 16.30 5.37
CA ILE A 455 35.34 15.47 5.24
C ILE A 455 35.37 14.69 3.92
N GLN A 456 35.65 15.36 2.79
CA GLN A 456 35.73 14.70 1.49
C GLN A 456 36.81 13.61 1.46
N GLU A 457 38.02 13.89 1.96
CA GLU A 457 39.13 12.94 2.01
C GLU A 457 38.81 11.71 2.89
N GLU A 458 38.27 11.91 4.09
CA GLU A 458 37.99 10.80 5.01
C GLU A 458 36.75 10.00 4.63
N ILE A 459 35.70 10.63 4.09
CA ILE A 459 34.53 9.91 3.57
C ILE A 459 34.94 8.99 2.40
N SER A 460 35.78 9.48 1.50
CA SER A 460 36.35 8.67 0.40
C SER A 460 37.10 7.44 0.92
N LYS A 461 37.95 7.62 1.95
CA LYS A 461 38.65 6.50 2.62
C LYS A 461 37.68 5.52 3.28
N ILE A 462 36.67 6.03 4.01
CA ILE A 462 35.66 5.20 4.67
C ILE A 462 34.95 4.32 3.65
N LEU A 463 34.46 4.90 2.54
CA LEU A 463 33.78 4.14 1.49
C LEU A 463 34.68 3.08 0.87
N GLY A 464 35.97 3.38 0.66
CA GLY A 464 36.95 2.40 0.20
C GLY A 464 37.20 1.22 1.14
N THR A 465 36.67 1.24 2.37
CA THR A 465 36.72 0.10 3.31
C THR A 465 35.43 -0.70 3.37
N ILE A 466 34.36 -0.27 2.69
CA ILE A 466 33.08 -0.97 2.67
C ILE A 466 33.06 -1.96 1.50
N ASP A 467 32.58 -3.18 1.75
CA ASP A 467 32.42 -4.19 0.70
C ASP A 467 31.56 -3.68 -0.46
N TYR A 468 31.83 -4.18 -1.66
CA TYR A 468 31.17 -3.79 -2.91
C TYR A 468 31.47 -2.34 -3.36
N VAL A 469 32.46 -1.66 -2.78
CA VAL A 469 32.97 -0.37 -3.28
C VAL A 469 34.29 -0.58 -4.01
N ASP A 470 34.39 -0.10 -5.24
CA ASP A 470 35.66 -0.02 -5.97
C ASP A 470 36.01 1.44 -6.28
N MET A 471 36.89 2.03 -5.47
CA MET A 471 37.34 3.42 -5.64
C MET A 471 38.16 3.66 -6.91
N LYS A 472 38.49 2.61 -7.69
CA LYS A 472 39.08 2.76 -9.03
C LYS A 472 38.05 3.21 -10.07
N LEU A 473 36.77 2.95 -9.83
CA LEU A 473 35.68 3.37 -10.72
C LEU A 473 35.33 4.83 -10.45
N GLN A 474 35.29 5.65 -11.51
CA GLN A 474 34.98 7.08 -11.41
C GLN A 474 33.64 7.33 -10.72
N GLY A 475 32.61 6.52 -11.02
CA GLY A 475 31.30 6.64 -10.38
C GLY A 475 31.34 6.54 -8.84
N TYR A 476 32.25 5.74 -8.26
CA TYR A 476 32.40 5.68 -6.79
C TYR A 476 33.11 6.90 -6.22
N GLN A 477 34.04 7.50 -6.97
CA GLN A 477 34.66 8.76 -6.57
C GLN A 477 33.61 9.89 -6.55
N GLU A 478 32.79 9.98 -7.59
CA GLU A 478 31.67 10.93 -7.66
C GLU A 478 30.63 10.69 -6.56
N LEU A 479 30.30 9.42 -6.27
CA LEU A 479 29.43 9.07 -5.15
C LEU A 479 30.02 9.52 -3.82
N ALA A 480 31.32 9.31 -3.58
CA ALA A 480 32.00 9.74 -2.36
C ALA A 480 31.92 11.26 -2.16
N GLU A 481 32.08 12.04 -3.23
CA GLU A 481 31.91 13.49 -3.18
C GLU A 481 30.49 13.92 -2.83
N GLN A 482 29.49 13.26 -3.41
CA GLN A 482 28.08 13.52 -3.10
C GLN A 482 27.74 13.17 -1.64
N VAL A 483 28.23 12.01 -1.16
CA VAL A 483 28.08 11.58 0.23
C VAL A 483 28.73 12.58 1.18
N ALA A 484 29.95 13.04 0.88
CA ALA A 484 30.66 14.01 1.70
C ALA A 484 29.89 15.34 1.83
N LYS A 485 29.37 15.88 0.71
CA LYS A 485 28.56 17.11 0.71
C LYS A 485 27.28 16.98 1.52
N LEU A 486 26.60 15.84 1.43
CA LEU A 486 25.37 15.58 2.19
C LEU A 486 25.67 15.37 3.68
N TYR A 487 26.71 14.59 4.00
CA TYR A 487 27.16 14.34 5.36
C TYR A 487 27.58 15.64 6.05
N GLU A 488 28.37 16.49 5.39
CA GLU A 488 28.78 17.82 5.88
C GLU A 488 27.57 18.66 6.30
N LYS A 489 26.53 18.73 5.47
CA LYS A 489 25.29 19.46 5.79
C LYS A 489 24.59 18.88 7.02
N MET A 490 24.53 17.56 7.14
CA MET A 490 23.91 16.87 8.27
C MET A 490 24.66 17.13 9.59
N VAL A 491 26.00 17.04 9.60
CA VAL A 491 26.80 17.29 10.81
C VAL A 491 26.93 18.79 11.14
N SER A 492 26.72 19.66 10.15
CA SER A 492 26.60 21.12 10.35
C SER A 492 25.23 21.55 10.88
N GLY A 493 24.29 20.62 11.09
CA GLY A 493 23.00 20.89 11.72
C GLY A 493 21.82 21.09 10.76
N THR A 494 21.96 20.81 9.46
CA THR A 494 20.81 20.81 8.54
C THR A 494 19.91 19.62 8.85
N ASN A 495 18.60 19.84 8.96
CA ASN A 495 17.65 18.76 9.25
C ASN A 495 17.58 17.73 8.11
N LEU A 496 17.60 16.45 8.45
CA LEU A 496 17.63 15.35 7.50
C LEU A 496 16.40 15.29 6.57
N MET A 497 15.20 15.58 7.09
CA MET A 497 13.98 15.59 6.27
C MET A 497 13.95 16.76 5.29
N GLU A 498 14.55 17.90 5.65
CA GLU A 498 14.71 19.03 4.71
C GLU A 498 15.68 18.67 3.59
N LEU A 499 16.79 17.99 3.91
CA LEU A 499 17.72 17.48 2.89
C LEU A 499 17.06 16.43 2.00
N LEU A 500 16.24 15.53 2.56
CA LEU A 500 15.51 14.55 1.77
C LEU A 500 14.59 15.24 0.76
N LYS A 501 13.83 16.26 1.20
CA LYS A 501 12.96 17.05 0.31
C LYS A 501 13.76 17.71 -0.82
N GLN A 502 14.96 18.22 -0.55
CA GLN A 502 15.83 18.80 -1.57
C GLN A 502 16.30 17.75 -2.59
N VAL A 503 16.69 16.55 -2.13
CA VAL A 503 17.13 15.46 -3.01
C VAL A 503 15.97 14.98 -3.88
N VAL A 504 14.82 14.67 -3.29
CA VAL A 504 13.63 14.17 -4.02
C VAL A 504 13.10 15.21 -5.00
N SER A 505 12.98 16.49 -4.61
CA SER A 505 12.49 17.54 -5.51
C SER A 505 13.42 17.77 -6.70
N LYS A 506 14.74 17.65 -6.51
CA LYS A 506 15.70 17.73 -7.61
C LYS A 506 15.53 16.58 -8.59
N GLU A 507 15.33 15.35 -8.09
CA GLU A 507 15.09 14.18 -8.93
C GLU A 507 13.78 14.26 -9.70
N ASN A 508 12.71 14.76 -9.07
CA ASN A 508 11.41 14.95 -9.73
C ASN A 508 11.45 16.00 -10.86
N ARG A 509 12.47 16.87 -10.87
CA ARG A 509 12.75 17.87 -11.91
C ARG A 509 13.67 17.38 -13.02
N ILE A 510 14.20 16.16 -12.91
CA ILE A 510 15.02 15.59 -13.98
C ILE A 510 14.10 15.24 -15.17
N PRO A 511 14.47 15.66 -16.39
CA PRO A 511 13.73 15.27 -17.59
C PRO A 511 13.62 13.75 -17.75
N LEU A 512 12.41 13.27 -17.99
CA LEU A 512 12.11 11.91 -18.43
C LEU A 512 12.59 11.76 -19.88
N LYS A 513 13.41 10.73 -20.12
CA LYS A 513 14.16 10.58 -21.39
C LYS A 513 13.64 9.49 -22.33
N SER A 514 12.54 8.83 -21.99
CA SER A 514 11.97 7.75 -22.80
C SER A 514 10.47 7.61 -22.62
N ASP A 515 9.82 7.01 -23.63
CA ASP A 515 8.40 6.65 -23.61
C ASP A 515 8.06 5.82 -22.38
N ASP A 516 8.88 4.80 -22.07
CA ASP A 516 8.71 3.96 -20.87
C ASP A 516 8.74 4.76 -19.57
N ALA A 517 9.69 5.71 -19.44
CA ALA A 517 9.81 6.54 -18.24
C ALA A 517 8.58 7.44 -18.08
N ILE A 518 8.09 8.02 -19.18
CA ILE A 518 6.88 8.85 -19.19
C ILE A 518 5.65 8.01 -18.84
N ARG A 519 5.48 6.86 -19.51
CA ARG A 519 4.33 5.98 -19.29
C ARG A 519 4.26 5.48 -17.85
N SER A 520 5.41 5.05 -17.33
CA SER A 520 5.53 4.61 -15.93
C SER A 520 5.25 5.75 -14.95
N ALA A 521 5.75 6.97 -15.22
CA ALA A 521 5.50 8.12 -14.36
C ALA A 521 4.01 8.48 -14.31
N VAL A 522 3.35 8.59 -15.47
CA VAL A 522 1.92 8.87 -15.55
C VAL A 522 1.11 7.79 -14.84
N LYS A 523 1.40 6.50 -15.07
CA LYS A 523 0.68 5.38 -14.44
C LYS A 523 0.72 5.49 -12.91
N SER A 524 1.90 5.58 -12.31
CA SER A 524 2.05 5.68 -10.85
C SER A 524 1.37 6.94 -10.30
N LEU A 525 1.58 8.11 -10.93
CA LEU A 525 1.00 9.37 -10.45
C LEU A 525 -0.54 9.35 -10.50
N VAL A 526 -1.14 8.76 -11.53
CA VAL A 526 -2.60 8.61 -11.66
C VAL A 526 -3.15 7.57 -10.67
N GLU A 527 -2.43 6.50 -10.40
CA GLU A 527 -2.80 5.52 -9.36
C GLU A 527 -2.71 6.11 -7.95
N GLU A 528 -1.80 7.07 -7.72
CA GLU A 528 -1.51 7.69 -6.42
C GLU A 528 -2.32 8.94 -6.09
N VAL A 529 -2.81 9.66 -7.11
CA VAL A 529 -3.51 10.93 -6.90
C VAL A 529 -4.73 10.74 -6.00
N HIS A 530 -4.86 11.63 -5.00
CA HIS A 530 -6.06 11.74 -4.19
C HIS A 530 -7.07 12.61 -4.92
N VAL A 531 -8.28 12.10 -5.06
CA VAL A 531 -9.30 12.65 -5.92
C VAL A 531 -10.25 13.55 -5.16
N ILE A 532 -10.65 14.65 -5.78
CA ILE A 532 -11.82 15.43 -5.36
C ILE A 532 -13.00 14.98 -6.21
N ASP A 533 -13.93 14.26 -5.60
CA ASP A 533 -15.14 13.84 -6.29
C ASP A 533 -16.16 14.98 -6.29
N VAL A 534 -16.09 15.79 -7.34
CA VAL A 534 -16.86 17.05 -7.46
C VAL A 534 -18.37 16.84 -7.49
N HIS A 535 -18.86 15.60 -7.61
CA HIS A 535 -20.28 15.31 -7.56
C HIS A 535 -20.63 13.85 -7.22
N THR A 536 -21.42 13.67 -6.15
CA THR A 536 -21.94 12.39 -5.68
C THR A 536 -23.37 12.53 -5.11
N HIS A 537 -24.01 11.39 -4.89
CA HIS A 537 -25.28 11.25 -4.15
C HIS A 537 -25.07 10.56 -2.79
N LEU A 538 -23.85 10.65 -2.25
CA LEU A 538 -23.49 10.05 -0.98
C LEU A 538 -23.88 10.95 0.19
N PHE A 539 -24.02 10.35 1.37
CA PHE A 539 -24.29 11.05 2.62
C PHE A 539 -23.37 10.53 3.73
N PRO A 540 -23.04 11.35 4.74
CA PRO A 540 -22.27 10.89 5.89
C PRO A 540 -23.01 9.82 6.72
N PRO A 541 -22.30 8.96 7.47
CA PRO A 541 -22.89 7.87 8.27
C PRO A 541 -24.06 8.26 9.17
N ASN A 542 -23.98 9.41 9.83
CA ASN A 542 -25.01 9.92 10.73
C ASN A 542 -26.33 10.32 10.01
N HIS A 543 -26.36 10.32 8.67
CA HIS A 543 -27.57 10.51 7.87
C HIS A 543 -28.37 9.22 7.68
N GLY A 544 -27.94 8.11 8.29
CA GLY A 544 -28.72 6.88 8.40
C GLY A 544 -29.06 6.31 7.03
N LYS A 545 -30.35 6.08 6.76
CA LYS A 545 -30.82 5.41 5.52
C LYS A 545 -30.53 6.19 4.22
N LEU A 546 -30.09 7.44 4.30
CA LEU A 546 -29.65 8.20 3.13
C LEU A 546 -28.25 7.75 2.66
N MET A 547 -27.42 7.23 3.57
CA MET A 547 -26.13 6.63 3.20
C MET A 547 -26.37 5.19 2.76
N LEU A 548 -26.43 4.97 1.45
CA LEU A 548 -26.51 3.63 0.87
C LEU A 548 -25.11 3.02 0.79
N TRP A 549 -24.96 1.78 1.25
CA TRP A 549 -23.72 1.02 1.17
C TRP A 549 -24.01 -0.49 1.28
N GLY A 550 -23.05 -1.31 0.85
CA GLY A 550 -23.14 -2.76 0.93
C GLY A 550 -23.59 -3.44 -0.36
N ILE A 551 -23.41 -4.77 -0.40
CA ILE A 551 -23.58 -5.57 -1.62
C ILE A 551 -25.01 -5.56 -2.18
N ASP A 552 -26.04 -5.58 -1.33
CA ASP A 552 -27.41 -5.59 -1.82
C ASP A 552 -27.82 -4.21 -2.40
N GLU A 553 -27.29 -3.11 -1.87
CA GLU A 553 -27.47 -1.78 -2.47
C GLU A 553 -26.69 -1.66 -3.79
N LEU A 554 -25.47 -2.22 -3.86
CA LEU A 554 -24.71 -2.29 -5.11
C LEU A 554 -25.48 -3.04 -6.20
N LEU A 555 -26.00 -4.24 -5.89
CA LEU A 555 -26.71 -5.10 -6.85
C LEU A 555 -28.08 -4.53 -7.25
N THR A 556 -28.70 -3.72 -6.39
CA THR A 556 -29.99 -3.08 -6.71
C THR A 556 -29.85 -1.63 -7.16
N TYR A 557 -28.62 -1.21 -7.49
CA TYR A 557 -28.38 0.04 -8.18
C TYR A 557 -29.15 0.07 -9.51
N HIS A 558 -29.75 1.21 -9.85
CA HIS A 558 -30.72 1.29 -10.94
C HIS A 558 -30.14 0.93 -12.32
N TYR A 559 -28.81 0.98 -12.53
CA TYR A 559 -28.18 0.48 -13.76
C TYR A 559 -28.34 -1.03 -13.88
N LEU A 560 -28.04 -1.76 -12.81
CA LEU A 560 -28.17 -3.21 -12.78
C LEU A 560 -29.63 -3.65 -12.80
N VAL A 561 -30.53 -2.88 -12.19
CA VAL A 561 -31.98 -3.14 -12.29
C VAL A 561 -32.45 -2.96 -13.73
N ALA A 562 -32.04 -1.90 -14.42
CA ALA A 562 -32.36 -1.71 -15.84
C ALA A 562 -31.79 -2.85 -16.71
N GLU A 563 -30.53 -3.24 -16.50
CA GLU A 563 -29.89 -4.38 -17.19
C GLU A 563 -30.60 -5.70 -16.91
N TYR A 564 -31.01 -5.94 -15.66
CA TYR A 564 -31.78 -7.12 -15.27
C TYR A 564 -33.07 -7.20 -16.08
N PHE A 565 -33.83 -6.10 -16.21
CA PHE A 565 -35.10 -6.10 -16.95
C PHE A 565 -34.98 -6.30 -18.46
N ILE A 566 -33.79 -6.13 -19.06
CA ILE A 566 -33.54 -6.53 -20.46
C ILE A 566 -33.69 -8.05 -20.62
N THR A 567 -33.43 -8.79 -19.54
CA THR A 567 -33.29 -10.25 -19.58
C THR A 567 -34.22 -10.99 -18.61
N ALA A 568 -34.96 -10.25 -17.78
CA ALA A 568 -35.86 -10.79 -16.79
C ALA A 568 -36.98 -11.62 -17.46
N PRO A 569 -37.41 -12.73 -16.85
CA PRO A 569 -38.58 -13.47 -17.31
C PRO A 569 -39.81 -12.57 -17.34
N ALA A 570 -40.65 -12.70 -18.37
CA ALA A 570 -41.89 -11.91 -18.52
C ALA A 570 -42.85 -12.02 -17.32
N THR A 571 -42.70 -13.04 -16.48
CA THR A 571 -43.49 -13.24 -15.26
C THR A 571 -43.13 -12.27 -14.12
N ILE A 572 -41.92 -11.70 -14.14
CA ILE A 572 -41.42 -10.70 -13.17
C ILE A 572 -41.59 -9.30 -13.77
N THR A 573 -42.68 -8.62 -13.41
CA THR A 573 -42.89 -7.22 -13.81
C THR A 573 -42.11 -6.27 -12.89
N PRO A 574 -41.86 -5.02 -13.33
CA PRO A 574 -41.27 -4.00 -12.46
C PRO A 574 -42.03 -3.80 -11.14
N GLU A 575 -43.37 -3.82 -11.15
CA GLU A 575 -44.13 -3.70 -9.89
C GLU A 575 -43.84 -4.86 -8.94
N LYS A 576 -43.83 -6.11 -9.47
CA LYS A 576 -43.53 -7.29 -8.66
C LYS A 576 -42.12 -7.25 -8.09
N PHE A 577 -41.14 -6.88 -8.91
CA PHE A 577 -39.75 -6.79 -8.48
C PHE A 577 -39.57 -5.76 -7.36
N PHE A 578 -40.12 -4.55 -7.52
CA PHE A 578 -39.99 -3.51 -6.50
C PHE A 578 -40.84 -3.74 -5.24
N ALA A 579 -41.76 -4.71 -5.27
CA ALA A 579 -42.47 -5.18 -4.09
C ALA A 579 -41.68 -6.22 -3.28
N LEU A 580 -40.60 -6.79 -3.84
CA LEU A 580 -39.73 -7.72 -3.12
C LEU A 580 -38.87 -6.99 -2.09
N GLU A 581 -38.48 -7.73 -1.05
CA GLU A 581 -37.42 -7.29 -0.15
C GLU A 581 -36.10 -7.07 -0.91
N LYS A 582 -35.31 -6.12 -0.41
CA LYS A 582 -34.05 -5.69 -1.05
C LYS A 582 -33.09 -6.85 -1.35
N GLN A 583 -32.96 -7.78 -0.41
CA GLN A 583 -32.12 -8.97 -0.56
C GLN A 583 -32.59 -9.86 -1.72
N ALA A 584 -33.91 -10.07 -1.85
CA ALA A 584 -34.49 -10.87 -2.92
C ALA A 584 -34.34 -10.19 -4.30
N GLN A 585 -34.41 -8.86 -4.35
CA GLN A 585 -34.06 -8.11 -5.57
C GLN A 585 -32.59 -8.34 -5.96
N ALA A 586 -31.68 -8.25 -4.99
CA ALA A 586 -30.25 -8.48 -5.20
C ALA A 586 -29.96 -9.92 -5.65
N ASP A 587 -30.64 -10.92 -5.09
CA ASP A 587 -30.52 -12.32 -5.50
C ASP A 587 -30.92 -12.53 -6.96
N LEU A 588 -32.04 -11.93 -7.40
CA LEU A 588 -32.48 -12.00 -8.80
C LEU A 588 -31.48 -11.35 -9.76
N VAL A 589 -30.94 -10.19 -9.38
CA VAL A 589 -29.92 -9.49 -10.19
C VAL A 589 -28.63 -10.31 -10.26
N TRP A 590 -28.15 -10.82 -9.13
CA TRP A 590 -26.94 -11.64 -9.05
C TRP A 590 -27.07 -12.90 -9.92
N ASP A 591 -28.14 -13.65 -9.76
CA ASP A 591 -28.38 -14.86 -10.53
C ASP A 591 -28.44 -14.57 -12.04
N SER A 592 -29.22 -13.55 -12.44
CA SER A 592 -29.42 -13.24 -13.86
C SER A 592 -28.18 -12.65 -14.55
N LEU A 593 -27.45 -11.74 -13.89
CA LEU A 593 -26.39 -10.95 -14.52
C LEU A 593 -24.96 -11.46 -14.23
N PHE A 594 -24.77 -12.27 -13.18
CA PHE A 594 -23.45 -12.76 -12.76
C PHE A 594 -23.31 -14.28 -12.84
N ILE A 595 -24.41 -15.03 -12.69
CA ILE A 595 -24.39 -16.51 -12.76
C ILE A 595 -24.81 -17.00 -14.15
N GLN A 596 -26.02 -16.63 -14.59
CA GLN A 596 -26.57 -17.05 -15.88
C GLN A 596 -25.87 -16.35 -17.06
N ARG A 597 -25.21 -15.22 -16.81
CA ARG A 597 -24.46 -14.42 -17.79
C ARG A 597 -23.13 -14.02 -17.19
N SER A 598 -22.13 -13.86 -18.06
CA SER A 598 -20.85 -13.29 -17.65
C SER A 598 -21.04 -11.79 -17.33
N PRO A 599 -20.54 -11.30 -16.17
CA PRO A 599 -20.73 -9.93 -15.72
C PRO A 599 -19.81 -8.92 -16.44
N ILE A 600 -19.95 -8.82 -17.77
CA ILE A 600 -19.05 -8.02 -18.64
C ILE A 600 -19.46 -6.56 -18.80
N SER A 601 -20.72 -6.19 -18.47
CA SER A 601 -21.15 -4.79 -18.51
C SER A 601 -20.37 -3.97 -17.49
N GLU A 602 -20.21 -2.66 -17.73
CA GLU A 602 -19.42 -1.81 -16.85
C GLU A 602 -19.99 -1.75 -15.43
N ALA A 603 -21.32 -1.77 -15.26
CA ALA A 603 -21.95 -1.82 -13.95
C ALA A 603 -21.71 -3.16 -13.23
N CYS A 604 -21.82 -4.29 -13.93
CA CYS A 604 -21.56 -5.61 -13.35
C CYS A 604 -20.07 -5.78 -13.00
N ARG A 605 -19.17 -5.42 -13.92
CA ARG A 605 -17.72 -5.37 -13.70
C ARG A 605 -17.39 -4.49 -12.50
N GLY A 606 -18.08 -3.37 -12.33
CA GLY A 606 -17.92 -2.49 -11.18
C GLY A 606 -18.12 -3.21 -9.84
N VAL A 607 -19.16 -4.05 -9.72
CA VAL A 607 -19.40 -4.86 -8.51
C VAL A 607 -18.24 -5.85 -8.28
N VAL A 608 -17.80 -6.54 -9.33
CA VAL A 608 -16.67 -7.50 -9.24
C VAL A 608 -15.40 -6.79 -8.77
N THR A 609 -15.04 -5.67 -9.40
CA THR A 609 -13.87 -4.87 -9.02
C THR A 609 -13.98 -4.43 -7.56
N THR A 610 -15.11 -3.87 -7.14
CA THR A 610 -15.30 -3.43 -5.76
C THR A 610 -15.08 -4.56 -4.77
N LEU A 611 -15.65 -5.75 -5.01
CA LEU A 611 -15.46 -6.90 -4.11
C LEU A 611 -14.00 -7.38 -4.06
N SER A 612 -13.32 -7.44 -5.20
CA SER A 612 -11.90 -7.80 -5.27
C SER A 612 -11.03 -6.82 -4.48
N GLU A 613 -11.23 -5.51 -4.63
CA GLU A 613 -10.47 -4.48 -3.89
C GLU A 613 -10.76 -4.47 -2.39
N LEU A 614 -11.94 -4.93 -1.97
CA LEU A 614 -12.26 -5.12 -0.56
C LEU A 614 -11.55 -6.33 0.08
N GLY A 615 -10.81 -7.11 -0.72
CA GLY A 615 -10.11 -8.32 -0.31
C GLY A 615 -10.95 -9.59 -0.44
N LEU A 616 -12.07 -9.55 -1.17
CA LEU A 616 -13.02 -10.66 -1.28
C LEU A 616 -12.86 -11.48 -2.58
N GLY A 617 -11.69 -11.40 -3.23
CA GLY A 617 -11.43 -12.04 -4.52
C GLY A 617 -11.71 -13.55 -4.54
N GLU A 618 -11.37 -14.27 -3.47
CA GLU A 618 -11.64 -15.70 -3.35
C GLU A 618 -13.16 -16.01 -3.28
N LEU A 619 -13.95 -15.14 -2.64
CA LEU A 619 -15.40 -15.27 -2.59
C LEU A 619 -16.05 -14.95 -3.94
N VAL A 620 -15.49 -13.98 -4.66
CA VAL A 620 -15.90 -13.66 -6.04
C VAL A 620 -15.63 -14.85 -6.97
N GLU A 621 -14.46 -15.49 -6.86
CA GLU A 621 -14.11 -16.68 -7.63
C GLU A 621 -15.08 -17.84 -7.39
N ARG A 622 -15.44 -18.08 -6.11
CA ARG A 622 -16.47 -19.06 -5.72
C ARG A 622 -17.91 -18.62 -6.01
N ARG A 623 -18.13 -17.34 -6.35
CA ARG A 623 -19.44 -16.70 -6.54
C ARG A 623 -20.34 -16.78 -5.30
N ASP A 624 -19.76 -16.73 -4.10
CA ASP A 624 -20.46 -16.92 -2.83
C ASP A 624 -21.02 -15.61 -2.26
N LEU A 625 -22.21 -15.23 -2.71
CA LEU A 625 -22.90 -14.01 -2.27
C LEU A 625 -23.24 -14.03 -0.76
N ASN A 626 -23.45 -15.20 -0.17
CA ASN A 626 -23.83 -15.31 1.24
C ASN A 626 -22.67 -14.97 2.17
N GLU A 627 -21.47 -15.48 1.88
CA GLU A 627 -20.28 -15.12 2.63
C GLU A 627 -19.88 -13.66 2.42
N VAL A 628 -20.11 -13.11 1.21
CA VAL A 628 -19.96 -11.66 0.97
C VAL A 628 -20.87 -10.84 1.89
N ARG A 629 -22.16 -11.20 2.01
CA ARG A 629 -23.10 -10.54 2.93
C ARG A 629 -22.64 -10.64 4.39
N LYS A 630 -22.17 -11.81 4.83
CA LYS A 630 -21.64 -12.00 6.19
C LYS A 630 -20.43 -11.11 6.46
N TRP A 631 -19.59 -10.88 5.45
CA TRP A 631 -18.47 -9.95 5.56
C TRP A 631 -18.93 -8.50 5.73
N PHE A 632 -19.91 -8.06 4.93
CA PHE A 632 -20.50 -6.72 5.04
C PHE A 632 -21.17 -6.49 6.39
N ALA A 633 -21.85 -7.50 6.94
CA ALA A 633 -22.50 -7.44 8.24
C ALA A 633 -21.54 -7.21 9.43
N LYS A 634 -20.22 -7.43 9.25
CA LYS A 634 -19.19 -7.19 10.27
C LYS A 634 -18.66 -5.75 10.28
N GLN A 635 -19.00 -4.93 9.28
CA GLN A 635 -18.47 -3.58 9.15
C GLN A 635 -19.32 -2.58 9.94
N THR A 636 -18.69 -1.48 10.39
CA THR A 636 -19.41 -0.30 10.89
C THR A 636 -19.48 0.77 9.80
N PRO A 637 -20.55 1.60 9.73
CA PRO A 637 -20.65 2.66 8.73
C PRO A 637 -19.44 3.61 8.69
N GLU A 638 -18.96 4.05 9.85
CA GLU A 638 -17.81 4.95 9.97
C GLU A 638 -16.52 4.29 9.48
N GLY A 639 -16.22 3.09 9.98
CA GLY A 639 -15.04 2.33 9.55
C GLY A 639 -15.09 1.94 8.07
N TYR A 640 -16.30 1.75 7.53
CA TYR A 640 -16.48 1.44 6.12
C TYR A 640 -16.28 2.66 5.21
N VAL A 641 -16.69 3.87 5.64
CA VAL A 641 -16.32 5.12 4.94
C VAL A 641 -14.80 5.26 4.88
N ASP A 642 -14.11 5.07 6.00
CA ASP A 642 -12.65 5.17 6.07
C ASP A 642 -11.99 4.21 5.07
N LYS A 643 -12.43 2.95 5.08
CA LYS A 643 -11.93 1.92 4.16
C LYS A 643 -12.18 2.25 2.70
N VAL A 644 -13.38 2.68 2.34
CA VAL A 644 -13.72 3.02 0.95
C VAL A 644 -12.95 4.26 0.48
N PHE A 645 -12.82 5.29 1.31
CA PHE A 645 -12.06 6.51 0.98
C PHE A 645 -10.57 6.21 0.79
N GLU A 646 -9.98 5.34 1.63
CA GLU A 646 -8.59 4.88 1.48
C GLU A 646 -8.41 4.14 0.15
N LEU A 647 -9.22 3.12 -0.11
CA LEU A 647 -9.11 2.29 -1.32
C LEU A 647 -9.31 3.10 -2.62
N ALA A 648 -10.29 4.01 -2.64
CA ALA A 648 -10.56 4.85 -3.79
C ALA A 648 -9.65 6.09 -3.90
N LYS A 649 -8.81 6.35 -2.88
CA LYS A 649 -7.98 7.55 -2.71
C LYS A 649 -8.78 8.84 -2.84
N ILE A 650 -9.77 9.01 -1.97
CA ILE A 650 -10.65 10.18 -1.97
C ILE A 650 -10.12 11.22 -0.98
N LYS A 651 -9.91 12.46 -1.47
CA LYS A 651 -9.63 13.63 -0.61
C LYS A 651 -10.91 14.08 0.07
N TYR A 652 -11.95 14.36 -0.71
CA TYR A 652 -13.32 14.63 -0.25
C TYR A 652 -14.32 14.46 -1.39
N VAL A 653 -15.59 14.31 -1.03
CA VAL A 653 -16.73 14.22 -1.97
C VAL A 653 -17.64 15.43 -1.82
N LEU A 654 -18.29 15.82 -2.91
CA LEU A 654 -19.43 16.74 -2.86
C LEU A 654 -20.73 15.95 -2.93
N THR A 655 -21.55 16.12 -1.90
CA THR A 655 -22.86 15.49 -1.74
C THR A 655 -23.94 16.32 -2.43
N THR A 656 -25.04 15.67 -2.80
CA THR A 656 -26.18 16.32 -3.45
C THR A 656 -27.31 16.46 -2.44
N ASN A 657 -27.56 17.69 -2.00
CA ASN A 657 -28.51 17.96 -0.92
C ASN A 657 -29.77 18.66 -1.43
N ILE A 658 -30.94 18.08 -1.17
CA ILE A 658 -32.22 18.52 -1.73
C ILE A 658 -33.04 19.22 -0.64
N PRO A 659 -33.12 20.57 -0.66
CA PRO A 659 -33.85 21.35 0.35
C PRO A 659 -35.38 21.25 0.24
N PHE A 660 -35.87 20.53 -0.77
CA PHE A 660 -37.29 20.33 -1.07
C PHE A 660 -37.76 18.91 -0.72
N GLU A 661 -36.87 18.04 -0.22
CA GLU A 661 -37.18 16.64 0.09
C GLU A 661 -37.21 16.43 1.60
N LYS A 662 -38.41 16.27 2.16
CA LYS A 662 -38.61 16.15 3.61
C LYS A 662 -37.72 15.09 4.25
N LYS A 663 -37.55 13.94 3.60
CA LYS A 663 -36.71 12.84 4.08
C LYS A 663 -35.26 13.26 4.31
N GLU A 664 -34.78 14.26 3.57
CA GLU A 664 -33.45 14.81 3.71
C GLU A 664 -33.44 16.03 4.66
N THR A 665 -34.39 16.96 4.53
CA THR A 665 -34.40 18.21 5.30
C THR A 665 -34.43 17.98 6.81
N VAL A 666 -34.98 16.85 7.30
CA VAL A 666 -34.96 16.50 8.74
C VAL A 666 -33.55 16.37 9.32
N HIS A 667 -32.53 16.14 8.48
CA HIS A 667 -31.14 16.04 8.90
C HIS A 667 -30.46 17.41 9.04
N TRP A 668 -31.09 18.46 8.53
CA TRP A 668 -30.54 19.81 8.44
C TRP A 668 -31.31 20.83 9.29
N TYR A 669 -32.63 20.71 9.36
CA TYR A 669 -33.52 21.66 10.01
C TYR A 669 -34.43 20.95 11.04
N PRO A 670 -34.66 21.54 12.25
CA PRO A 670 -34.21 22.86 12.70
C PRO A 670 -32.74 22.93 13.15
N LYS A 671 -32.10 21.77 13.34
CA LYS A 671 -30.68 21.69 13.72
C LYS A 671 -29.96 20.69 12.82
N ALA A 672 -28.89 21.15 12.18
CA ALA A 672 -28.07 20.30 11.32
C ALA A 672 -27.32 19.24 12.13
N LYS A 673 -27.28 18.01 11.60
CA LYS A 673 -26.44 16.94 12.16
C LYS A 673 -24.96 17.24 11.96
N GLU A 674 -24.14 16.86 12.93
CA GLU A 674 -22.67 17.03 12.87
C GLU A 674 -22.02 15.90 12.07
N PHE A 675 -21.26 16.22 11.02
CA PHE A 675 -20.53 15.26 10.20
C PHE A 675 -19.12 15.78 9.87
N ASP A 676 -18.29 14.92 9.29
CA ASP A 676 -16.93 15.28 8.89
C ASP A 676 -16.92 16.19 7.66
N THR A 677 -16.83 17.49 7.92
CA THR A 677 -16.79 18.54 6.88
C THR A 677 -15.47 18.58 6.10
N ASN A 678 -14.45 17.81 6.47
CA ASN A 678 -13.22 17.69 5.68
C ASN A 678 -13.38 16.66 4.55
N ARG A 679 -14.32 15.73 4.70
CA ARG A 679 -14.54 14.63 3.75
C ARG A 679 -15.84 14.73 2.96
N PHE A 680 -16.88 15.34 3.55
CA PHE A 680 -18.16 15.54 2.90
C PHE A 680 -18.45 17.03 2.77
N HIS A 681 -18.46 17.52 1.54
CA HIS A 681 -18.88 18.88 1.22
C HIS A 681 -20.30 18.85 0.65
N THR A 682 -21.04 19.94 0.81
CA THR A 682 -22.46 20.02 0.42
C THR A 682 -22.63 20.74 -0.91
N GLY A 683 -23.62 20.32 -1.68
CA GLY A 683 -24.07 20.97 -2.91
C GLY A 683 -25.59 21.09 -2.88
N LEU A 684 -26.13 22.29 -3.13
CA LEU A 684 -27.56 22.55 -2.97
C LEU A 684 -28.31 22.28 -4.27
N ARG A 685 -29.07 21.19 -4.34
CA ARG A 685 -29.85 20.79 -5.52
C ARG A 685 -31.17 21.54 -5.61
N VAL A 686 -31.40 22.23 -6.72
CA VAL A 686 -32.52 23.16 -6.92
C VAL A 686 -33.35 22.88 -8.18
N ASP A 687 -33.50 21.62 -8.55
CA ASP A 687 -34.27 21.18 -9.75
C ASP A 687 -35.70 21.74 -9.80
N GLN A 688 -36.34 21.91 -8.65
CA GLN A 688 -37.67 22.48 -8.51
C GLN A 688 -37.78 23.88 -9.13
N LEU A 689 -36.71 24.69 -9.09
CA LEU A 689 -36.70 26.02 -9.69
C LEU A 689 -36.72 25.96 -11.22
N LEU A 690 -35.92 25.08 -11.82
CA LEU A 690 -35.82 24.97 -13.28
C LEU A 690 -37.00 24.22 -13.90
N THR A 691 -37.61 23.31 -13.16
CA THR A 691 -38.86 22.66 -13.56
C THR A 691 -40.09 23.54 -13.34
N GLY A 692 -39.95 24.65 -12.60
CA GLY A 692 -41.07 25.51 -12.23
C GLY A 692 -42.06 24.80 -11.30
N ASN A 693 -41.61 23.82 -10.51
CA ASN A 693 -42.45 23.04 -9.62
C ASN A 693 -42.85 23.85 -8.38
N TRP A 694 -43.83 24.74 -8.55
CA TRP A 694 -44.27 25.65 -7.51
C TRP A 694 -44.89 24.95 -6.30
N GLU A 695 -45.56 23.81 -6.48
CA GLU A 695 -46.14 23.05 -5.37
C GLU A 695 -45.07 22.57 -4.39
N SER A 696 -44.00 21.95 -4.90
CA SER A 696 -42.88 21.50 -4.06
C SER A 696 -42.15 22.67 -3.38
N ILE A 697 -42.08 23.83 -4.03
CA ILE A 697 -41.48 25.04 -3.44
C ILE A 697 -42.37 25.59 -2.31
N LYS A 698 -43.70 25.64 -2.49
CA LYS A 698 -44.64 26.08 -1.45
C LYS A 698 -44.55 25.22 -0.21
N GLU A 699 -44.48 23.90 -0.36
CA GLU A 699 -44.32 22.99 0.77
C GLU A 699 -43.04 23.31 1.57
N ALA A 700 -41.92 23.57 0.90
CA ALA A 700 -40.67 23.95 1.56
C ALA A 700 -40.74 25.35 2.22
N LEU A 701 -41.47 26.29 1.63
CA LEU A 701 -41.73 27.62 2.21
C LEU A 701 -42.57 27.51 3.49
N ASP A 702 -43.62 26.69 3.46
CA ASP A 702 -44.50 26.43 4.61
C ASP A 702 -43.72 25.82 5.78
N GLU A 703 -42.84 24.85 5.52
CA GLU A 703 -42.00 24.22 6.56
C GLU A 703 -41.11 25.22 7.30
N MET A 704 -40.74 26.34 6.67
CA MET A 704 -39.90 27.38 7.27
C MET A 704 -40.65 28.68 7.60
N ALA A 705 -41.98 28.66 7.52
CA ALA A 705 -42.88 29.81 7.73
C ALA A 705 -42.48 31.03 6.89
N ILE A 706 -42.29 30.85 5.58
CA ILE A 706 -41.91 31.89 4.62
C ILE A 706 -43.07 32.14 3.64
N GLU A 707 -43.26 33.39 3.23
CA GLU A 707 -44.32 33.77 2.29
C GLU A 707 -44.16 33.15 0.89
N HIS A 708 -45.29 32.87 0.23
CA HIS A 708 -45.37 32.27 -1.12
C HIS A 708 -45.11 33.30 -2.24
N THR A 709 -43.94 33.95 -2.19
CA THR A 709 -43.52 34.98 -3.15
C THR A 709 -42.14 34.68 -3.73
N ILE A 710 -41.77 35.35 -4.82
CA ILE A 710 -40.40 35.26 -5.39
C ILE A 710 -39.34 35.63 -4.34
N GLU A 711 -39.62 36.63 -3.51
CA GLU A 711 -38.74 37.03 -2.42
C GLU A 711 -38.68 35.97 -1.31
N GLY A 712 -39.81 35.33 -1.02
CA GLY A 712 -39.83 34.16 -0.14
C GLY A 712 -38.95 33.01 -0.62
N VAL A 713 -38.94 32.72 -1.93
CA VAL A 713 -38.01 31.70 -2.48
C VAL A 713 -36.54 32.10 -2.28
N LYS A 714 -36.20 33.39 -2.43
CA LYS A 714 -34.83 33.85 -2.11
C LYS A 714 -34.50 33.62 -0.64
N GLN A 715 -35.38 34.04 0.27
CA GLN A 715 -35.21 33.87 1.71
C GLN A 715 -35.05 32.39 2.09
N LEU A 716 -35.81 31.49 1.46
CA LEU A 716 -35.68 30.05 1.64
C LEU A 716 -34.27 29.56 1.26
N LEU A 717 -33.79 29.93 0.08
CA LEU A 717 -32.45 29.53 -0.37
C LEU A 717 -31.35 30.17 0.46
N GLU A 718 -31.47 31.43 0.89
CA GLU A 718 -30.50 32.08 1.80
C GLU A 718 -30.40 31.36 3.15
N LYS A 719 -31.55 30.90 3.70
CA LYS A 719 -31.55 30.05 4.90
C LYS A 719 -30.79 28.75 4.64
N TRP A 720 -31.05 28.08 3.51
CA TRP A 720 -30.35 26.83 3.17
C TRP A 720 -28.85 27.03 2.91
N ILE A 721 -28.43 28.14 2.31
CA ILE A 721 -27.02 28.51 2.16
C ILE A 721 -26.37 28.62 3.54
N THR A 722 -27.06 29.24 4.50
CA THR A 722 -26.55 29.39 5.87
C THR A 722 -26.46 28.05 6.60
N ILE A 723 -27.47 27.18 6.45
CA ILE A 723 -27.55 25.88 7.13
C ILE A 723 -26.53 24.88 6.54
N MET A 724 -26.54 24.72 5.22
CA MET A 724 -25.75 23.68 4.53
C MET A 724 -24.35 24.14 4.13
N LYS A 725 -24.11 25.44 3.99
CA LYS A 725 -22.85 26.03 3.50
C LYS A 725 -22.37 25.39 2.18
N PRO A 726 -23.24 25.34 1.15
CA PRO A 726 -22.95 24.60 -0.09
C PRO A 726 -21.76 25.18 -0.84
N LYS A 727 -21.06 24.32 -1.59
CA LYS A 727 -20.01 24.74 -2.53
C LYS A 727 -20.55 25.25 -3.85
N TYR A 728 -21.74 24.80 -4.24
CA TYR A 728 -22.44 25.26 -5.44
C TYR A 728 -23.95 25.02 -5.32
N PHE A 729 -24.73 25.69 -6.16
CA PHE A 729 -26.06 25.21 -6.55
C PHE A 729 -25.92 24.12 -7.62
N MET A 730 -26.85 23.17 -7.67
CA MET A 730 -26.88 22.12 -8.68
C MET A 730 -28.27 22.00 -9.27
N THR A 731 -28.37 21.78 -10.57
CA THR A 731 -29.65 21.49 -11.19
C THR A 731 -29.55 20.69 -12.49
N ALA A 732 -30.47 19.74 -12.67
CA ALA A 732 -30.74 19.13 -13.96
C ALA A 732 -31.55 20.09 -14.83
N VAL A 733 -31.07 20.33 -16.05
CA VAL A 733 -31.69 21.25 -17.01
C VAL A 733 -32.79 20.50 -17.78
N PRO A 734 -34.06 20.89 -17.66
CA PRO A 734 -35.13 20.30 -18.46
C PRO A 734 -34.88 20.51 -19.96
N PRO A 735 -35.15 19.52 -20.83
CA PRO A 735 -35.00 19.68 -22.28
C PRO A 735 -35.86 20.80 -22.87
N THR A 736 -36.95 21.14 -22.18
CA THR A 736 -37.91 22.19 -22.53
C THR A 736 -37.56 23.55 -21.91
N LEU A 737 -36.42 23.70 -21.25
CA LEU A 737 -36.06 24.98 -20.64
C LEU A 737 -35.84 26.04 -21.72
N GLU A 738 -36.72 27.03 -21.75
CA GLU A 738 -36.54 28.24 -22.54
C GLU A 738 -35.79 29.30 -21.75
N PHE A 739 -34.86 29.97 -22.40
CA PHE A 739 -34.12 31.10 -21.84
C PHE A 739 -34.51 32.38 -22.59
N PRO A 740 -35.60 33.05 -22.17
CA PRO A 740 -36.13 34.23 -22.85
C PRO A 740 -35.18 35.43 -22.78
N SER A 741 -35.22 36.25 -23.82
CA SER A 741 -34.52 37.53 -23.93
C SER A 741 -34.99 38.53 -22.88
N ASP A 742 -34.27 39.64 -22.71
CA ASP A 742 -34.64 40.70 -21.77
C ASP A 742 -35.98 41.35 -22.14
N GLU A 743 -36.24 41.49 -23.44
CA GLU A 743 -37.51 41.99 -23.96
C GLU A 743 -38.65 41.03 -23.62
N GLU A 744 -38.48 39.72 -23.85
CA GLU A 744 -39.47 38.71 -23.50
C GLU A 744 -39.73 38.68 -21.99
N MET A 745 -38.67 38.75 -21.17
CA MET A 745 -38.78 38.81 -19.71
C MET A 745 -39.50 40.06 -19.19
N SER A 746 -39.41 41.18 -19.92
CA SER A 746 -40.11 42.42 -19.53
C SER A 746 -41.63 42.32 -19.64
N THR A 747 -42.14 41.36 -20.43
CA THR A 747 -43.58 41.11 -20.58
C THR A 747 -44.18 40.32 -19.41
N TYR A 748 -43.33 39.72 -18.56
CA TYR A 748 -43.78 38.86 -17.46
C TYR A 748 -44.17 39.72 -16.26
N ALA A 749 -45.42 39.59 -15.79
CA ALA A 749 -45.87 40.29 -14.59
C ALA A 749 -44.93 40.02 -13.40
N PRO A 750 -44.69 40.98 -12.49
CA PRO A 750 -43.78 40.81 -11.35
C PRO A 750 -44.06 39.56 -10.50
N SER A 751 -45.33 39.15 -10.39
CA SER A 751 -45.80 37.97 -9.66
C SER A 751 -45.75 36.65 -10.43
N THR A 752 -45.31 36.65 -11.70
CA THR A 752 -45.29 35.44 -12.54
C THR A 752 -44.25 34.44 -12.03
N ILE A 753 -44.69 33.26 -11.60
CA ILE A 753 -43.81 32.19 -11.12
C ILE A 753 -43.73 31.10 -12.18
N ASN A 754 -42.57 31.00 -12.83
CA ASN A 754 -42.20 29.94 -13.76
C ASN A 754 -40.67 29.76 -13.75
N SER A 755 -40.18 28.78 -14.50
CA SER A 755 -38.75 28.44 -14.55
C SER A 755 -37.86 29.61 -14.94
N ALA A 756 -38.24 30.38 -15.97
CA ALA A 756 -37.48 31.55 -16.43
C ALA A 756 -37.42 32.65 -15.35
N THR A 757 -38.53 32.95 -14.68
CA THR A 757 -38.55 33.92 -13.58
C THR A 757 -37.71 33.45 -12.40
N LEU A 758 -37.84 32.19 -11.98
CA LEU A 758 -37.08 31.66 -10.84
C LEU A 758 -35.58 31.62 -11.13
N LEU A 759 -35.18 31.23 -12.35
CA LEU A 759 -33.77 31.26 -12.76
C LEU A 759 -33.21 32.70 -12.74
N ARG A 760 -33.90 33.65 -13.37
CA ARG A 760 -33.38 35.02 -13.58
C ARG A 760 -33.54 35.95 -12.38
N ARG A 761 -34.60 35.79 -11.58
CA ARG A 761 -34.89 36.68 -10.43
C ARG A 761 -34.48 36.09 -9.08
N VAL A 762 -34.18 34.78 -9.00
CA VAL A 762 -33.79 34.11 -7.75
C VAL A 762 -32.40 33.49 -7.87
N LEU A 763 -32.25 32.45 -8.70
CA LEU A 763 -31.04 31.61 -8.68
C LEU A 763 -29.78 32.36 -9.15
N LEU A 764 -29.84 33.04 -10.29
CA LEU A 764 -28.70 33.78 -10.84
C LEU A 764 -28.26 34.94 -9.93
N PRO A 765 -29.16 35.80 -9.39
CA PRO A 765 -28.79 36.80 -8.41
C PRO A 765 -28.15 36.23 -7.13
N LEU A 766 -28.68 35.13 -6.58
CA LEU A 766 -28.11 34.50 -5.39
C LEU A 766 -26.73 33.89 -5.66
N ALA A 767 -26.56 33.27 -6.82
CA ALA A 767 -25.26 32.74 -7.26
C ALA A 767 -24.20 33.85 -7.35
N GLU A 768 -24.55 35.01 -7.92
CA GLU A 768 -23.66 36.17 -7.96
C GLU A 768 -23.38 36.73 -6.57
N GLN A 769 -24.43 36.98 -5.76
CA GLN A 769 -24.35 37.60 -4.44
C GLN A 769 -23.51 36.78 -3.46
N HIS A 770 -23.64 35.45 -3.47
CA HIS A 770 -22.94 34.55 -2.55
C HIS A 770 -21.66 33.95 -3.15
N HIS A 771 -21.27 34.36 -4.36
CA HIS A 771 -20.15 33.76 -5.10
C HIS A 771 -20.26 32.24 -5.23
N LEU A 772 -21.48 31.72 -5.32
CA LEU A 772 -21.77 30.29 -5.46
C LEU A 772 -21.95 29.95 -6.95
N PRO A 773 -21.15 29.05 -7.52
CA PRO A 773 -21.40 28.57 -8.88
C PRO A 773 -22.74 27.86 -9.01
N ILE A 774 -23.23 27.78 -10.24
CA ILE A 774 -24.37 26.92 -10.60
C ILE A 774 -23.86 25.76 -11.45
N ALA A 775 -24.05 24.54 -10.96
CA ALA A 775 -23.77 23.32 -11.67
C ALA A 775 -24.98 22.86 -12.48
N PHE A 776 -24.86 22.87 -13.80
CA PHE A 776 -25.89 22.42 -14.72
C PHE A 776 -25.60 21.01 -15.25
N LYS A 777 -26.61 20.15 -15.21
CA LYS A 777 -26.61 18.81 -15.80
C LYS A 777 -27.61 18.78 -16.97
N PHE A 778 -27.12 18.75 -18.20
CA PHE A 778 -27.95 18.80 -19.41
C PHE A 778 -28.28 17.40 -19.96
N ASP A 779 -29.32 17.33 -20.79
CA ASP A 779 -29.67 16.16 -21.64
C ASP A 779 -30.38 14.99 -20.94
N SER A 780 -30.77 15.10 -19.67
CA SER A 780 -31.60 14.05 -19.05
C SER A 780 -33.09 14.23 -19.37
N VAL A 781 -33.77 13.15 -19.73
CA VAL A 781 -35.24 13.07 -19.84
C VAL A 781 -35.77 12.12 -18.78
N ARG A 782 -36.80 12.57 -18.04
CA ARG A 782 -37.28 11.89 -16.84
C ARG A 782 -38.80 11.82 -16.78
N PRO A 783 -39.41 10.62 -16.81
CA PRO A 783 -38.87 9.32 -17.27
C PRO A 783 -39.16 9.05 -18.75
N ILE A 784 -38.38 8.17 -19.39
CA ILE A 784 -38.76 7.50 -20.65
C ILE A 784 -39.63 6.27 -20.35
N ASN A 785 -39.29 5.51 -19.31
CA ASN A 785 -40.04 4.35 -18.85
C ASN A 785 -40.36 4.45 -17.34
N PRO A 786 -41.52 5.03 -16.96
CA PRO A 786 -41.87 5.23 -15.56
C PRO A 786 -41.86 3.96 -14.70
N ALA A 787 -42.14 2.79 -15.30
CA ALA A 787 -42.23 1.53 -14.57
C ALA A 787 -40.90 1.11 -13.92
N LEU A 788 -39.77 1.56 -14.47
CA LEU A 788 -38.43 1.27 -13.97
C LEU A 788 -37.93 2.26 -12.90
N ARG A 789 -38.78 3.21 -12.48
CA ARG A 789 -38.41 4.27 -11.51
C ARG A 789 -37.14 5.00 -12.00
N GLU A 790 -36.10 5.13 -11.16
CA GLU A 790 -34.84 5.79 -11.55
C GLU A 790 -34.14 5.11 -12.74
N GLY A 791 -34.34 3.80 -12.95
CA GLY A 791 -33.79 3.08 -14.10
C GLY A 791 -34.54 3.37 -15.41
N GLY A 792 -35.60 4.17 -15.36
CA GLY A 792 -36.42 4.56 -16.50
C GLY A 792 -36.08 5.93 -17.09
N ASP A 793 -35.17 6.67 -16.48
CA ASP A 793 -34.65 7.94 -16.99
C ASP A 793 -33.76 7.69 -18.22
N GLY A 794 -33.67 8.66 -19.13
CA GLY A 794 -32.91 8.51 -20.37
C GLY A 794 -32.19 9.77 -20.81
N VAL A 795 -31.74 9.77 -22.06
CA VAL A 795 -30.95 10.85 -22.67
C VAL A 795 -31.69 11.47 -23.86
N VAL A 796 -31.60 12.80 -23.98
CA VAL A 796 -32.07 13.57 -25.13
C VAL A 796 -31.09 14.71 -25.40
N THR A 797 -30.83 15.03 -26.65
CA THR A 797 -29.94 16.15 -27.00
C THR A 797 -30.61 17.50 -26.72
N THR A 798 -29.92 18.37 -25.97
CA THR A 798 -30.32 19.77 -25.76
C THR A 798 -29.39 20.74 -26.49
N LYS A 799 -29.82 22.01 -26.60
CA LYS A 799 -29.05 23.04 -27.30
C LYS A 799 -27.98 23.62 -26.38
N VAL A 800 -26.71 23.46 -26.75
CA VAL A 800 -25.56 24.05 -26.03
C VAL A 800 -25.63 25.59 -25.98
N SER A 801 -26.34 26.21 -26.95
CA SER A 801 -26.60 27.65 -26.98
C SER A 801 -27.26 28.20 -25.71
N THR A 802 -28.00 27.38 -24.96
CA THR A 802 -28.59 27.81 -23.68
C THR A 802 -27.51 28.11 -22.66
N LEU A 803 -26.50 27.25 -22.53
CA LEU A 803 -25.34 27.49 -21.67
C LEU A 803 -24.50 28.68 -22.18
N GLN A 804 -24.32 28.79 -23.50
CA GLN A 804 -23.63 29.94 -24.09
C GLN A 804 -24.27 31.27 -23.69
N LYS A 805 -25.61 31.38 -23.78
CA LYS A 805 -26.34 32.59 -23.37
C LYS A 805 -26.15 32.90 -21.88
N LEU A 806 -26.16 31.88 -21.02
CA LEU A 806 -25.92 32.06 -19.58
C LEU A 806 -24.49 32.58 -19.31
N CYS A 807 -23.48 31.97 -19.91
CA CYS A 807 -22.09 32.41 -19.75
C CYS A 807 -21.88 33.85 -20.26
N LEU A 808 -22.48 34.20 -21.39
CA LEU A 808 -22.38 35.52 -22.01
C LEU A 808 -23.10 36.60 -21.20
N ASN A 809 -24.33 36.34 -20.76
CA ASN A 809 -25.17 37.35 -20.11
C ASN A 809 -24.85 37.52 -18.62
N TYR A 810 -24.17 36.56 -17.99
CA TYR A 810 -23.85 36.56 -16.56
C TYR A 810 -22.35 36.31 -16.32
N PRO A 811 -21.47 37.22 -16.76
CA PRO A 811 -20.01 37.02 -16.69
C PRO A 811 -19.45 36.94 -15.27
N LYS A 812 -20.20 37.43 -14.27
CA LYS A 812 -19.86 37.37 -12.84
C LYS A 812 -20.33 36.09 -12.15
N VAL A 813 -21.19 35.31 -12.79
CA VAL A 813 -21.65 34.01 -12.28
C VAL A 813 -20.75 32.93 -12.82
N LYS A 814 -20.31 32.04 -11.94
CA LYS A 814 -19.55 30.84 -12.31
C LYS A 814 -20.49 29.69 -12.64
N PHE A 815 -20.19 28.98 -13.72
CA PHE A 815 -20.96 27.84 -14.18
C PHE A 815 -20.12 26.58 -14.17
N LEU A 816 -20.64 25.52 -13.57
CA LEU A 816 -20.13 24.16 -13.74
C LEU A 816 -21.07 23.45 -14.72
N ALA A 817 -20.56 22.67 -15.67
CA ALA A 817 -21.43 21.97 -16.62
C ALA A 817 -20.98 20.55 -16.95
N THR A 818 -21.96 19.67 -17.10
CA THR A 818 -21.80 18.34 -17.69
C THR A 818 -23.01 18.01 -18.56
N PHE A 819 -22.77 17.29 -19.67
CA PHE A 819 -23.79 16.92 -20.66
C PHE A 819 -23.90 15.39 -20.71
N LEU A 820 -25.12 14.87 -20.79
CA LEU A 820 -25.39 13.43 -20.85
C LEU A 820 -25.30 12.88 -22.27
N ALA A 821 -25.60 13.68 -23.29
CA ALA A 821 -25.55 13.23 -24.67
C ALA A 821 -24.10 13.22 -25.18
N ARG A 822 -23.68 12.08 -25.74
CA ARG A 822 -22.35 11.93 -26.37
C ARG A 822 -22.11 12.97 -27.47
N VAL A 823 -23.14 13.29 -28.26
CA VAL A 823 -23.04 14.22 -29.40
C VAL A 823 -22.76 15.67 -29.00
N ASN A 824 -23.07 16.09 -27.76
CA ASN A 824 -22.84 17.45 -27.31
C ASN A 824 -21.41 17.69 -26.78
N GLN A 825 -20.63 16.64 -26.54
CA GLN A 825 -19.37 16.75 -25.79
C GLN A 825 -18.33 17.63 -26.51
N HIS A 826 -18.21 17.52 -27.83
CA HIS A 826 -17.28 18.34 -28.60
C HIS A 826 -17.66 19.83 -28.56
N GLU A 827 -18.92 20.16 -28.84
CA GLU A 827 -19.41 21.55 -28.81
C GLU A 827 -19.26 22.17 -27.41
N LEU A 828 -19.52 21.40 -26.35
CA LEU A 828 -19.29 21.81 -24.97
C LEU A 828 -17.82 22.16 -24.70
N CYS A 829 -16.86 21.38 -25.21
CA CYS A 829 -15.43 21.66 -25.06
C CYS A 829 -15.05 22.96 -25.77
N VAL A 830 -15.56 23.17 -26.99
CA VAL A 830 -15.36 24.42 -27.73
C VAL A 830 -15.93 25.61 -26.96
N LEU A 831 -17.10 25.45 -26.33
CA LEU A 831 -17.71 26.50 -25.52
C LEU A 831 -16.87 26.82 -24.27
N ALA A 832 -16.40 25.81 -23.54
CA ALA A 832 -15.55 25.98 -22.36
C ALA A 832 -14.25 26.75 -22.68
N ASN A 833 -13.69 26.54 -23.88
CA ASN A 833 -12.54 27.30 -24.37
C ASN A 833 -12.82 28.81 -24.53
N LYS A 834 -14.09 29.25 -24.64
CA LYS A 834 -14.46 30.66 -24.87
C LYS A 834 -14.80 31.42 -23.59
N PHE A 835 -15.12 30.74 -22.49
CA PHE A 835 -15.69 31.37 -21.31
C PHE A 835 -14.90 31.03 -20.05
N GLY A 836 -14.20 32.04 -19.48
CA GLY A 836 -13.43 31.88 -18.25
C GLY A 836 -14.28 31.62 -17.00
N ASN A 837 -15.60 31.86 -17.07
CA ASN A 837 -16.58 31.57 -16.03
C ASN A 837 -17.31 30.22 -16.25
N LEU A 838 -16.84 29.36 -17.16
CA LEU A 838 -17.37 28.02 -17.39
C LEU A 838 -16.29 26.96 -17.09
N HIS A 839 -16.62 26.02 -16.20
CA HIS A 839 -15.80 24.83 -15.94
C HIS A 839 -16.60 23.57 -16.25
N ILE A 840 -16.06 22.73 -17.13
CA ILE A 840 -16.71 21.46 -17.48
C ILE A 840 -16.10 20.32 -16.68
N TYR A 841 -16.95 19.38 -16.28
CA TYR A 841 -16.52 18.26 -15.46
C TYR A 841 -17.24 16.96 -15.83
N GLY A 842 -16.54 15.83 -15.63
CA GLY A 842 -17.19 14.53 -15.60
C GLY A 842 -17.52 13.91 -16.94
N CYS A 843 -17.74 12.60 -16.89
CA CYS A 843 -18.44 11.82 -17.91
C CYS A 843 -19.72 11.30 -17.27
N TRP A 844 -20.81 12.08 -17.38
CA TRP A 844 -22.02 11.85 -16.59
C TRP A 844 -22.81 10.64 -17.08
N TRP A 845 -23.21 9.76 -16.15
CA TRP A 845 -24.18 8.69 -16.32
C TRP A 845 -23.96 7.80 -17.55
N TYR A 846 -24.73 7.96 -18.64
CA TYR A 846 -24.56 7.17 -19.87
C TYR A 846 -23.22 7.40 -20.57
N CYS A 847 -22.56 8.53 -20.32
CA CYS A 847 -21.18 8.78 -20.74
C CYS A 847 -20.13 8.11 -19.84
N ASN A 848 -20.51 7.54 -18.70
CA ASN A 848 -19.60 6.90 -17.75
C ASN A 848 -19.29 5.43 -18.13
N ASN A 849 -18.87 5.24 -19.39
CA ASN A 849 -18.45 3.96 -19.96
C ASN A 849 -17.03 4.11 -20.52
N PRO A 850 -16.13 3.13 -20.37
CA PRO A 850 -14.70 3.30 -20.69
C PRO A 850 -14.42 3.90 -22.08
N SER A 851 -15.13 3.45 -23.12
CA SER A 851 -14.95 3.96 -24.49
C SER A 851 -15.35 5.43 -24.65
N ILE A 852 -16.39 5.88 -23.95
CA ILE A 852 -16.87 7.27 -24.01
C ILE A 852 -16.02 8.16 -23.10
N VAL A 853 -15.62 7.67 -21.93
CA VAL A 853 -14.68 8.36 -21.03
C VAL A 853 -13.37 8.64 -21.75
N GLU A 854 -12.84 7.66 -22.49
CA GLU A 854 -11.63 7.82 -23.28
C GLU A 854 -11.79 8.93 -24.34
N GLU A 855 -12.84 8.86 -25.14
CA GLU A 855 -13.16 9.85 -26.19
C GLU A 855 -13.30 11.26 -25.62
N ILE A 856 -14.14 11.44 -24.59
CA ILE A 856 -14.37 12.73 -23.95
C ILE A 856 -13.08 13.29 -23.36
N THR A 857 -12.31 12.46 -22.65
CA THR A 857 -11.05 12.90 -22.03
C THR A 857 -10.06 13.35 -23.09
N ARG A 858 -9.93 12.60 -24.19
CA ARG A 858 -9.03 12.94 -25.30
C ARG A 858 -9.39 14.28 -25.96
N ILE A 859 -10.66 14.47 -26.31
CA ILE A 859 -11.15 15.74 -26.89
C ILE A 859 -10.89 16.91 -25.95
N ARG A 860 -11.14 16.73 -24.64
CA ARG A 860 -10.93 17.77 -23.63
C ARG A 860 -9.46 18.12 -23.45
N VAL A 861 -8.57 17.13 -23.36
CA VAL A 861 -7.13 17.40 -23.24
C VAL A 861 -6.60 18.13 -24.49
N GLU A 862 -7.03 17.72 -25.68
CA GLU A 862 -6.62 18.34 -26.94
C GLU A 862 -7.07 19.81 -27.07
N LEU A 863 -8.27 20.16 -26.55
CA LEU A 863 -8.84 21.51 -26.67
C LEU A 863 -8.58 22.43 -25.47
N LEU A 864 -8.42 21.86 -24.27
CA LEU A 864 -8.41 22.59 -22.99
C LEU A 864 -7.14 22.36 -22.17
N GLY A 865 -6.24 21.48 -22.60
CA GLY A 865 -5.09 21.07 -21.79
C GLY A 865 -5.55 20.43 -20.48
N THR A 866 -5.21 21.04 -19.34
CA THR A 866 -5.58 20.56 -17.99
C THR A 866 -6.63 21.43 -17.28
N ALA A 867 -7.26 22.37 -18.00
CA ALA A 867 -8.22 23.33 -17.45
C ALA A 867 -9.65 22.78 -17.36
N PHE A 868 -9.82 21.54 -16.91
CA PHE A 868 -11.12 20.90 -16.69
C PHE A 868 -10.99 19.79 -15.63
N THR A 869 -12.11 19.33 -15.08
CA THR A 869 -12.12 18.16 -14.20
C THR A 869 -12.52 16.92 -14.99
N SER A 870 -11.62 15.93 -15.05
CA SER A 870 -11.78 14.77 -15.92
C SER A 870 -13.02 13.93 -15.62
N GLN A 871 -13.32 13.72 -14.33
CA GLN A 871 -14.35 12.79 -13.91
C GLN A 871 -15.10 13.23 -12.64
N HIS A 872 -16.28 12.64 -12.40
CA HIS A 872 -16.94 12.50 -11.10
C HIS A 872 -17.57 11.09 -11.02
N SER A 873 -17.86 10.57 -9.83
CA SER A 873 -18.41 9.22 -9.71
C SER A 873 -19.91 9.14 -9.95
N ASP A 874 -20.66 10.18 -9.58
CA ASP A 874 -22.13 10.16 -9.45
C ASP A 874 -22.59 9.02 -8.51
N ALA A 875 -21.71 8.60 -7.57
CA ALA A 875 -21.94 7.46 -6.71
C ALA A 875 -23.18 7.66 -5.84
N ARG A 876 -24.06 6.66 -5.82
CA ARG A 876 -25.25 6.57 -4.96
C ARG A 876 -25.05 5.62 -3.79
N VAL A 877 -24.25 4.59 -4.04
CA VAL A 877 -23.84 3.60 -3.04
C VAL A 877 -22.37 3.83 -2.77
N LEU A 878 -21.97 3.97 -1.50
CA LEU A 878 -20.62 4.35 -1.09
C LEU A 878 -19.54 3.52 -1.81
N ASP A 879 -19.75 2.21 -1.85
CA ASP A 879 -18.89 1.19 -2.43
C ASP A 879 -18.52 1.45 -3.91
N GLN A 880 -19.35 2.22 -4.62
CA GLN A 880 -19.14 2.56 -6.02
C GLN A 880 -17.92 3.46 -6.23
N LEU A 881 -17.52 4.23 -5.22
CA LEU A 881 -16.31 5.07 -5.30
C LEU A 881 -15.09 4.24 -5.73
N ILE A 882 -14.98 3.00 -5.23
CA ILE A 882 -13.86 2.09 -5.51
C ILE A 882 -13.75 1.84 -7.02
N TYR A 883 -14.77 1.23 -7.64
CA TYR A 883 -14.66 0.88 -9.05
C TYR A 883 -14.73 2.11 -9.96
N LYS A 884 -15.57 3.12 -9.64
CA LYS A 884 -15.72 4.33 -10.46
C LYS A 884 -14.38 5.04 -10.63
N TRP A 885 -13.64 5.21 -9.55
CA TRP A 885 -12.33 5.85 -9.59
C TRP A 885 -11.24 4.92 -10.11
N LYS A 886 -11.23 3.63 -9.75
CA LYS A 886 -10.26 2.67 -10.29
C LYS A 886 -10.35 2.57 -11.82
N HIS A 887 -11.56 2.41 -12.36
CA HIS A 887 -11.77 2.30 -13.80
C HIS A 887 -11.47 3.62 -14.52
N SER A 888 -11.97 4.75 -14.01
CA SER A 888 -11.74 6.05 -14.63
C SER A 888 -10.26 6.45 -14.64
N LYS A 889 -9.54 6.22 -13.53
CA LYS A 889 -8.08 6.45 -13.44
C LYS A 889 -7.33 5.66 -14.50
N ALA A 890 -7.66 4.39 -14.70
CA ALA A 890 -7.02 3.56 -15.72
C ALA A 890 -7.22 4.13 -17.14
N VAL A 891 -8.45 4.52 -17.50
CA VAL A 891 -8.77 5.08 -18.82
C VAL A 891 -8.10 6.44 -19.02
N ILE A 892 -8.25 7.36 -18.07
CA ILE A 892 -7.67 8.71 -18.12
C ILE A 892 -6.14 8.62 -18.15
N GLY A 893 -5.56 7.74 -17.34
CA GLY A 893 -4.12 7.48 -17.33
C GLY A 893 -3.60 7.01 -18.68
N GLY A 894 -4.32 6.12 -19.37
CA GLY A 894 -4.00 5.71 -20.74
C GLY A 894 -3.98 6.89 -21.73
N VAL A 895 -4.98 7.77 -21.67
CA VAL A 895 -5.01 8.99 -22.50
C VAL A 895 -3.82 9.89 -22.21
N LEU A 896 -3.51 10.14 -20.93
CA LEU A 896 -2.39 11.00 -20.53
C LEU A 896 -1.03 10.44 -20.95
N GLN A 897 -0.84 9.13 -20.82
CA GLN A 897 0.38 8.46 -21.29
C GLN A 897 0.64 8.76 -22.77
N ASP A 898 -0.39 8.64 -23.61
CA ASP A 898 -0.26 8.92 -25.04
C ASP A 898 -0.02 10.40 -25.32
N MET A 899 -0.71 11.31 -24.61
CA MET A 899 -0.55 12.76 -24.80
C MET A 899 0.86 13.24 -24.41
N TYR A 900 1.40 12.76 -23.30
CA TYR A 900 2.74 13.13 -22.86
C TYR A 900 3.83 12.52 -23.75
N VAL A 901 3.65 11.28 -24.23
CA VAL A 901 4.58 10.68 -25.20
C VAL A 901 4.59 11.48 -26.52
N LYS A 902 3.43 11.91 -27.02
CA LYS A 902 3.36 12.80 -28.20
C LYS A 902 4.09 14.12 -27.97
N LEU A 903 3.89 14.74 -26.80
CA LEU A 903 4.54 15.99 -26.43
C LEU A 903 6.07 15.84 -26.32
N PHE A 904 6.54 14.71 -25.78
CA PHE A 904 7.96 14.34 -25.74
C PHE A 904 8.56 14.18 -27.15
N HIS A 905 7.90 13.44 -28.03
CA HIS A 905 8.34 13.28 -29.43
C HIS A 905 8.32 14.59 -30.24
N ALA A 906 7.48 15.55 -29.84
CA ALA A 906 7.49 16.90 -30.39
C ALA A 906 8.68 17.77 -29.91
N GLY A 907 9.53 17.24 -29.02
CA GLY A 907 10.74 17.90 -28.52
C GLY A 907 10.60 18.56 -27.15
N TRP A 908 9.47 18.37 -26.44
CA TRP A 908 9.29 18.93 -25.10
C TRP A 908 9.94 18.05 -24.03
N SER A 909 10.69 18.66 -23.13
CA SER A 909 11.33 17.98 -22.01
C SER A 909 10.36 17.91 -20.82
N LEU A 910 9.84 16.71 -20.52
CA LEU A 910 8.89 16.50 -19.42
C LEU A 910 9.57 16.08 -18.12
N THR A 911 9.08 16.57 -17.00
CA THR A 911 9.50 16.16 -15.66
C THR A 911 8.38 15.45 -14.89
N ARG A 912 8.71 14.66 -13.86
CA ARG A 912 7.71 14.00 -13.01
C ARG A 912 6.85 15.04 -12.26
N GLU A 913 7.46 16.14 -11.80
CA GLU A 913 6.76 17.24 -11.12
C GLU A 913 5.68 17.90 -11.99
N GLU A 914 5.97 18.13 -13.29
CA GLU A 914 4.99 18.69 -14.23
C GLU A 914 3.82 17.75 -14.47
N ILE A 915 4.09 16.45 -14.68
CA ILE A 915 3.05 15.44 -14.86
C ILE A 915 2.20 15.33 -13.58
N GLN A 916 2.83 15.36 -12.40
CA GLN A 916 2.11 15.29 -11.12
C GLN A 916 1.15 16.47 -10.97
N ARG A 917 1.62 17.70 -11.18
CA ARG A 917 0.79 18.92 -11.15
C ARG A 917 -0.42 18.79 -12.07
N ASP A 918 -0.21 18.29 -13.28
CA ASP A 918 -1.25 18.18 -14.29
C ASP A 918 -2.27 17.07 -13.98
N VAL A 919 -1.80 15.95 -13.43
CA VAL A 919 -2.67 14.88 -12.90
C VAL A 919 -3.50 15.43 -11.74
N GLU A 920 -2.90 16.10 -10.76
CA GLU A 920 -3.61 16.71 -9.63
C GLU A 920 -4.70 17.68 -10.10
N ARG A 921 -4.43 18.49 -11.13
CA ARG A 921 -5.43 19.37 -11.76
C ARG A 921 -6.62 18.58 -12.32
N LEU A 922 -6.37 17.56 -13.13
CA LEU A 922 -7.42 16.78 -13.80
C LEU A 922 -8.29 15.98 -12.83
N PHE A 923 -7.76 15.59 -11.67
CA PHE A 923 -8.47 14.82 -10.64
C PHE A 923 -9.05 15.68 -9.50
N GLY A 924 -9.21 16.98 -9.74
CA GLY A 924 -9.92 17.87 -8.81
C GLY A 924 -9.29 19.24 -8.62
N GLY A 925 -7.98 19.37 -8.81
CA GLY A 925 -7.26 20.62 -8.61
C GLY A 925 -7.76 21.75 -9.51
N ALA A 926 -8.09 21.46 -10.77
CA ALA A 926 -8.63 22.45 -11.70
C ALA A 926 -10.02 22.98 -11.24
N TYR A 927 -10.80 22.14 -10.55
CA TYR A 927 -12.05 22.60 -9.92
C TYR A 927 -11.73 23.54 -8.75
N GLU A 928 -10.80 23.19 -7.85
CA GLU A 928 -10.41 24.08 -6.76
C GLU A 928 -9.85 25.42 -7.28
N GLU A 929 -9.00 25.39 -8.31
CA GLU A 929 -8.49 26.58 -9.00
C GLU A 929 -9.64 27.44 -9.55
N PHE A 930 -10.65 26.83 -10.20
CA PHE A 930 -11.83 27.55 -10.69
C PHE A 930 -12.71 28.11 -9.57
N MET A 931 -12.83 27.40 -8.45
CA MET A 931 -13.57 27.87 -7.28
C MET A 931 -12.90 29.07 -6.61
N GLN A 932 -11.57 29.20 -6.71
CA GLN A 932 -10.79 30.31 -6.16
C GLN A 932 -10.76 31.57 -7.02
N LYS A 933 -11.03 31.46 -8.33
CA LYS A 933 -11.26 32.61 -9.22
C LYS A 933 -12.46 33.42 -8.76
#